data_AF-A0A3N7E9G8-F1
#
_entry.id   AF-A0A3N7E9G8-F1
#
_cell.length_a   1.000
_cell.length_b   1.000
_cell.length_c   1.000
_cell.angle_alpha   90.00
_cell.angle_beta   90.00
_cell.angle_gamma   90.00
#
_symmetry.space_group_name_H-M   'P 1'
#
loop_
_entity.id
_entity.type
_entity.pdbx_description
1 polymer ?
#
loop_
_entity_poly.entity_id
_entity_poly.type
_entity_poly.pdbx_seq_one_letter_code
_entity_poly.pdbx_strand_id
1 'polypeptide(L)'
;MSNKTLAGADVRSGSYRVYAANGTQQALSVDFDTGSYTMTDNLGVAESGSFSEDFTEPGTYVFASSRVTAVANTARFRVAADAIVGAFPFQTAYSSPAAYAVQPFVAARSFLTTAAQLDGTYNRFGVTRSPGGPDSQMLAMRISGGGTLLEFCFDNAIYKIDLCPAASKRTYTVAAGTDDAWVATNTANANETANFRMARIGGQNVYLSAGLSTTPAVQFLRIALPESPNWPTTRGLGASTEGSWGSNLIDTANSVRTATNPDGSYGILALSVGGTFSSQPEGIRLVNASGTRKYYAMQNGLLSVVVGTRNPNTQGYVQINLIDTGTAPDARNGRYKVYAANGSRQTLALNMDSLRYEMTDDTGATASGSFTADSAEAGSFVFDSSRIASPVNTARFRLAADTVVGAFPFAVAQVTPASYAVRPFVASRALVKAQAELDGVYNRLGINLTAASADSSITQIQVANGGTTLYLCNDSVVYRIDNCPAASVRTYAVSAGPTVDTWHIVNVANPADNGNFGIARIGGDNVYLSAGIVPSTPTTSVFRIGLPERATWPGIAARGGATNGSWGGTSIGAAGYARTQVLPDGTAATRSATLVTMGLNGPVNMRLASFSGPEMHFASQGSKVFAMVGSRNPATGGALEIGLID
;
A
#
# COMPACT_ATOMS: atom_id res chain seq x y z
N MET A 1 -2.68 -6.48 -44.15
CA MET A 1 -2.60 -7.48 -43.06
C MET A 1 -1.13 -7.65 -42.73
N SER A 2 -0.65 -6.96 -41.69
CA SER A 2 0.73 -7.05 -41.23
C SER A 2 0.84 -8.28 -40.32
N ASN A 3 1.61 -9.28 -40.73
CA ASN A 3 1.95 -10.43 -39.89
C ASN A 3 2.71 -9.91 -38.66
N LYS A 4 1.98 -9.78 -37.55
CA LYS A 4 2.58 -9.61 -36.22
C LYS A 4 3.20 -10.95 -35.87
N THR A 5 4.52 -11.05 -36.02
CA THR A 5 5.32 -12.17 -35.52
C THR A 5 4.90 -12.40 -34.07
N LEU A 6 4.37 -13.59 -33.77
CA LEU A 6 4.05 -14.01 -32.41
C LEU A 6 5.32 -13.83 -31.58
N ALA A 7 5.31 -12.89 -30.64
CA ALA A 7 6.34 -12.84 -29.61
C ALA A 7 6.38 -14.22 -28.96
N GLY A 8 7.58 -14.77 -28.72
CA GLY A 8 7.70 -16.05 -28.00
C GLY A 8 6.97 -15.95 -26.66
N ALA A 9 6.40 -17.08 -26.19
CA ALA A 9 5.71 -17.14 -24.91
C ALA A 9 6.58 -16.56 -23.79
N ASP A 10 5.98 -15.80 -22.87
CA ASP A 10 6.72 -15.18 -21.78
C ASP A 10 7.50 -16.24 -21.00
N VAL A 11 8.81 -16.04 -20.85
CA VAL A 11 9.72 -17.02 -20.22
C VAL A 11 9.37 -17.31 -18.76
N ARG A 12 8.55 -16.47 -18.12
CA ARG A 12 8.04 -16.65 -16.75
C ARG A 12 6.80 -17.54 -16.70
N SER A 13 6.14 -17.79 -17.82
CA SER A 13 5.04 -18.75 -17.92
C SER A 13 5.52 -20.18 -17.70
N GLY A 14 4.68 -21.03 -17.11
CA GLY A 14 4.97 -22.45 -16.88
C GLY A 14 4.39 -23.02 -15.58
N SER A 15 4.73 -24.26 -15.28
CA SER A 15 4.32 -24.96 -14.05
C SER A 15 5.45 -24.97 -13.03
N TYR A 16 5.11 -24.62 -11.79
CA TYR A 16 6.00 -24.52 -10.65
C TYR A 16 5.48 -25.41 -9.53
N ARG A 17 6.38 -26.11 -8.84
CA ARG A 17 6.02 -26.85 -7.63
C ARG A 17 6.10 -25.93 -6.42
N VAL A 18 5.01 -25.85 -5.68
CA VAL A 18 4.78 -24.94 -4.56
C VAL A 18 5.05 -25.64 -3.23
N TYR A 19 5.75 -24.95 -2.35
CA TYR A 19 6.04 -25.33 -0.96
C TYR A 19 5.50 -24.23 -0.04
N ALA A 20 4.35 -24.49 0.59
CA ALA A 20 3.61 -23.47 1.34
C ALA A 20 3.77 -23.61 2.86
N ALA A 21 3.65 -22.49 3.58
CA ALA A 21 3.79 -22.45 5.05
C ALA A 21 2.63 -23.11 5.82
N ASN A 22 1.51 -23.42 5.15
CA ASN A 22 0.50 -24.32 5.70
C ASN A 22 0.95 -25.79 5.69
N GLY A 23 2.08 -26.10 5.04
CA GLY A 23 2.68 -27.42 4.97
C GLY A 23 2.20 -28.27 3.79
N THR A 24 1.55 -27.68 2.80
CA THR A 24 1.15 -28.39 1.57
C THR A 24 2.20 -28.26 0.47
N GLN A 25 2.28 -29.31 -0.38
CA GLN A 25 2.89 -29.24 -1.70
C GLN A 25 1.79 -29.13 -2.74
N GLN A 26 1.91 -28.18 -3.67
CA GLN A 26 0.92 -27.93 -4.74
C GLN A 26 1.62 -27.68 -6.07
N ALA A 27 0.86 -27.56 -7.15
CA ALA A 27 1.35 -27.14 -8.46
C ALA A 27 0.72 -25.81 -8.86
N LEU A 28 1.56 -24.82 -9.17
CA LEU A 28 1.15 -23.51 -9.68
C LEU A 28 1.50 -23.41 -11.16
N SER A 29 0.50 -23.39 -12.02
CA SER A 29 0.66 -22.99 -13.41
C SER A 29 0.38 -21.50 -13.54
N VAL A 30 1.29 -20.76 -14.18
CA VAL A 30 1.12 -19.34 -14.50
C VAL A 30 1.33 -19.10 -15.99
N ASP A 31 0.53 -18.20 -16.53
CA ASP A 31 0.64 -17.69 -17.89
C ASP A 31 0.65 -16.16 -17.84
N PHE A 32 1.83 -15.59 -18.10
CA PHE A 32 2.05 -14.15 -18.13
C PHE A 32 1.55 -13.48 -19.40
N ASP A 33 1.33 -14.23 -20.47
CA ASP A 33 0.77 -13.71 -21.72
C ASP A 33 -0.74 -13.45 -21.56
N THR A 34 -1.43 -14.32 -20.84
CA THR A 34 -2.86 -14.16 -20.53
C THR A 34 -3.16 -13.56 -19.16
N GLY A 35 -2.15 -13.46 -18.28
CA GLY A 35 -2.33 -13.02 -16.89
C GLY A 35 -3.21 -13.97 -16.09
N SER A 36 -3.03 -15.28 -16.26
CA SER A 36 -3.86 -16.32 -15.64
C SER A 36 -3.04 -17.32 -14.81
N TYR A 37 -3.65 -17.85 -13.76
CA TYR A 37 -3.02 -18.86 -12.92
C TYR A 37 -3.96 -20.04 -12.64
N THR A 38 -3.38 -21.18 -12.29
CA THR A 38 -4.07 -22.33 -11.70
C THR A 38 -3.21 -22.94 -10.60
N MET A 39 -3.73 -22.95 -9.37
CA MET A 39 -3.14 -23.59 -8.21
C MET A 39 -3.85 -24.93 -7.96
N THR A 40 -3.15 -26.05 -8.12
CA THR A 40 -3.69 -27.41 -7.98
C THR A 40 -3.13 -28.07 -6.73
N ASP A 41 -4.00 -28.51 -5.83
CA ASP A 41 -3.59 -29.22 -4.62
C ASP A 41 -3.16 -30.67 -4.90
N ASN A 42 -2.74 -31.37 -3.85
CA ASN A 42 -2.28 -32.76 -3.95
C ASN A 42 -3.40 -33.78 -4.21
N LEU A 43 -4.67 -33.36 -4.16
CA LEU A 43 -5.85 -34.16 -4.50
C LEU A 43 -6.33 -33.87 -5.94
N GLY A 44 -5.68 -32.95 -6.66
CA GLY A 44 -6.05 -32.54 -8.00
C GLY A 44 -7.14 -31.45 -8.04
N VAL A 45 -7.49 -30.85 -6.90
CA VAL A 45 -8.47 -29.76 -6.86
C VAL A 45 -7.79 -28.45 -7.24
N ALA A 46 -8.33 -27.78 -8.24
CA ALA A 46 -7.78 -26.54 -8.78
C ALA A 46 -8.50 -25.28 -8.24
N GLU A 47 -7.73 -24.23 -8.00
CA GLU A 47 -8.19 -22.84 -7.92
C GLU A 47 -7.56 -22.06 -9.07
N SER A 48 -8.39 -21.55 -9.97
CA SER A 48 -7.94 -20.77 -11.12
C SER A 48 -8.47 -19.34 -11.05
N GLY A 49 -7.74 -18.41 -11.64
CA GLY A 49 -8.13 -17.01 -11.70
C GLY A 49 -7.17 -16.21 -12.57
N SER A 50 -7.33 -14.89 -12.56
CA SER A 50 -6.38 -13.97 -13.19
C SER A 50 -5.37 -13.44 -12.16
N PHE A 51 -4.29 -12.87 -12.66
CA PHE A 51 -3.42 -11.99 -11.89
C PHE A 51 -3.05 -10.77 -12.72
N SER A 52 -2.71 -9.68 -12.04
CA SER A 52 -2.21 -8.47 -12.68
C SER A 52 -1.01 -7.94 -11.91
N GLU A 53 -0.12 -7.21 -12.58
CA GLU A 53 0.95 -6.49 -11.89
C GLU A 53 0.34 -5.50 -10.89
N ASP A 54 0.91 -5.42 -9.69
CA ASP A 54 0.59 -4.35 -8.75
C ASP A 54 1.17 -3.06 -9.31
N PHE A 55 0.26 -2.19 -9.73
CA PHE A 55 0.56 -0.86 -10.22
C PHE A 55 1.50 -0.06 -9.32
N THR A 56 1.43 -0.26 -8.00
CA THR A 56 2.20 0.50 -7.01
C THR A 56 3.50 -0.16 -6.58
N GLU A 57 3.74 -1.41 -6.98
CA GLU A 57 4.93 -2.18 -6.64
C GLU A 57 5.39 -2.97 -7.87
N PRO A 58 6.14 -2.36 -8.82
CA PRO A 58 6.59 -3.01 -10.04
C PRO A 58 7.25 -4.37 -9.81
N GLY A 59 6.94 -5.34 -10.67
CA GLY A 59 7.41 -6.71 -10.55
C GLY A 59 6.75 -7.52 -9.42
N THR A 60 5.79 -6.96 -8.69
CA THR A 60 4.84 -7.71 -7.86
C THR A 60 3.55 -7.93 -8.63
N TYR A 61 2.97 -9.12 -8.50
CA TYR A 61 1.72 -9.51 -9.13
C TYR A 61 0.70 -9.89 -8.06
N VAL A 62 -0.57 -9.58 -8.27
CA VAL A 62 -1.67 -9.81 -7.33
C VAL A 62 -2.58 -10.90 -7.88
N PHE A 63 -2.82 -11.96 -7.11
CA PHE A 63 -3.78 -13.00 -7.47
C PHE A 63 -5.21 -12.50 -7.27
N ALA A 64 -6.05 -12.62 -8.29
CA ALA A 64 -7.50 -12.43 -8.19
C ALA A 64 -8.17 -13.76 -7.82
N SER A 65 -7.98 -14.20 -6.57
CA SER A 65 -8.61 -15.43 -6.06
C SER A 65 -9.93 -15.14 -5.36
N SER A 66 -10.92 -16.00 -5.60
CA SER A 66 -12.21 -15.98 -4.91
C SER A 66 -12.10 -16.26 -3.40
N ARG A 67 -10.98 -16.85 -2.95
CA ARG A 67 -10.71 -17.22 -1.55
C ARG A 67 -10.18 -16.06 -0.71
N VAL A 68 -9.90 -14.90 -1.32
CA VAL A 68 -9.48 -13.70 -0.58
C VAL A 68 -10.73 -12.97 -0.08
N THR A 69 -11.00 -13.05 1.21
CA THR A 69 -12.12 -12.36 1.88
C THR A 69 -11.68 -11.16 2.73
N ALA A 70 -10.38 -10.92 2.82
CA ALA A 70 -9.78 -9.85 3.60
C ALA A 70 -9.97 -8.46 2.93
N VAL A 71 -9.89 -7.40 3.73
CA VAL A 71 -10.04 -6.01 3.26
C VAL A 71 -8.95 -5.65 2.25
N ALA A 72 -7.71 -6.05 2.54
CA ALA A 72 -6.59 -5.89 1.61
C ALA A 72 -6.20 -7.24 1.00
N ASN A 73 -6.06 -7.26 -0.33
CA ASN A 73 -5.53 -8.42 -1.03
C ASN A 73 -4.00 -8.49 -0.91
N THR A 74 -3.55 -9.33 0.02
CA THR A 74 -2.13 -9.66 0.26
C THR A 74 -1.69 -10.95 -0.45
N ALA A 75 -2.56 -11.60 -1.23
CA ALA A 75 -2.22 -12.74 -2.07
C ALA A 75 -1.45 -12.25 -3.31
N ARG A 76 -0.14 -12.10 -3.15
CA ARG A 76 0.76 -11.48 -4.12
C ARG A 76 1.98 -12.35 -4.35
N PHE A 77 2.70 -12.12 -5.44
CA PHE A 77 3.92 -12.86 -5.74
C PHE A 77 4.90 -12.03 -6.56
N ARG A 78 6.18 -12.40 -6.46
CA ARG A 78 7.24 -11.94 -7.36
C ARG A 78 7.90 -13.14 -8.01
N VAL A 79 8.50 -12.90 -9.17
CA VAL A 79 9.15 -13.93 -9.97
C VAL A 79 10.64 -13.64 -10.09
N ALA A 80 11.44 -14.68 -9.91
CA ALA A 80 12.83 -14.75 -10.31
C ALA A 80 13.00 -15.82 -11.40
N ALA A 81 14.20 -15.94 -11.97
CA ALA A 81 14.49 -17.02 -12.90
C ALA A 81 14.18 -18.38 -12.24
N ASP A 82 13.20 -19.09 -12.81
CA ASP A 82 12.71 -20.41 -12.40
C ASP A 82 12.13 -20.54 -10.98
N ALA A 83 11.84 -19.42 -10.31
CA ALA A 83 11.24 -19.41 -8.98
C ALA A 83 10.18 -18.31 -8.81
N ILE A 84 9.18 -18.61 -7.99
CA ILE A 84 8.15 -17.68 -7.57
C ILE A 84 8.15 -17.66 -6.04
N VAL A 85 8.18 -16.47 -5.45
CA VAL A 85 7.97 -16.29 -4.01
C VAL A 85 6.74 -15.45 -3.83
N GLY A 86 5.81 -15.94 -3.02
CA GLY A 86 4.52 -15.28 -2.93
C GLY A 86 3.74 -15.67 -1.69
N ALA A 87 2.49 -15.28 -1.70
CA ALA A 87 1.49 -15.65 -0.74
C ALA A 87 0.19 -16.00 -1.46
N PHE A 88 -0.51 -17.02 -0.99
CA PHE A 88 -1.75 -17.49 -1.59
C PHE A 88 -2.74 -17.90 -0.50
N PRO A 89 -4.07 -17.75 -0.71
CA PRO A 89 -5.09 -18.18 0.25
C PRO A 89 -5.19 -19.71 0.29
N PHE A 90 -4.27 -20.33 1.03
CA PHE A 90 -4.28 -21.77 1.25
C PHE A 90 -5.26 -22.13 2.38
N GLN A 91 -5.75 -23.36 2.36
CA GLN A 91 -6.55 -23.87 3.48
C GLN A 91 -5.69 -23.87 4.75
N THR A 92 -6.24 -23.33 5.83
CA THR A 92 -5.65 -23.35 7.16
C THR A 92 -5.53 -24.79 7.64
N ALA A 93 -4.35 -25.16 8.15
CA ALA A 93 -4.06 -26.50 8.65
C ALA A 93 -5.15 -26.97 9.63
N TYR A 94 -5.69 -28.17 9.40
CA TYR A 94 -6.72 -28.82 10.23
C TYR A 94 -8.06 -28.04 10.38
N SER A 95 -8.34 -27.05 9.52
CA SER A 95 -9.63 -26.36 9.55
C SER A 95 -10.78 -27.25 9.05
N SER A 96 -11.85 -27.34 9.84
CA SER A 96 -13.12 -27.96 9.48
C SER A 96 -14.28 -27.14 10.08
N PRO A 97 -15.15 -26.50 9.28
CA PRO A 97 -15.11 -26.45 7.81
C PRO A 97 -13.84 -25.78 7.28
N ALA A 98 -13.55 -25.97 5.99
CA ALA A 98 -12.37 -25.40 5.36
C ALA A 98 -12.37 -23.87 5.49
N ALA A 99 -11.32 -23.32 6.09
CA ALA A 99 -11.06 -21.89 6.17
C ALA A 99 -9.77 -21.59 5.41
N TYR A 100 -9.70 -20.42 4.77
CA TYR A 100 -8.54 -20.02 3.96
C TYR A 100 -7.83 -18.83 4.57
N ALA A 101 -6.50 -18.85 4.52
CA ALA A 101 -5.66 -17.75 4.95
C ALA A 101 -4.51 -17.55 3.96
N VAL A 102 -4.16 -16.29 3.70
CA VAL A 102 -2.99 -15.97 2.89
C VAL A 102 -1.74 -16.42 3.63
N GLN A 103 -1.02 -17.41 3.08
CA GLN A 103 0.20 -17.96 3.66
C GLN A 103 1.37 -17.89 2.66
N PRO A 104 2.61 -17.65 3.12
CA PRO A 104 3.75 -17.54 2.24
C PRO A 104 4.14 -18.89 1.62
N PHE A 105 4.70 -18.84 0.42
CA PHE A 105 5.21 -20.00 -0.30
C PHE A 105 6.47 -19.67 -1.11
N VAL A 106 7.24 -20.72 -1.42
CA VAL A 106 8.23 -20.73 -2.49
C VAL A 106 7.78 -21.74 -3.53
N ALA A 107 7.80 -21.36 -4.80
CA ALA A 107 7.58 -22.26 -5.92
C ALA A 107 8.80 -22.29 -6.82
N ALA A 108 9.17 -23.46 -7.34
CA ALA A 108 10.29 -23.63 -8.24
C ALA A 108 9.94 -24.61 -9.36
N ARG A 109 10.54 -24.41 -10.54
CA ARG A 109 10.34 -25.31 -11.70
C ARG A 109 11.62 -26.03 -12.15
N SER A 110 12.75 -25.71 -11.54
CA SER A 110 14.06 -26.31 -11.86
C SER A 110 14.70 -26.92 -10.61
N PHE A 111 14.98 -28.23 -10.66
CA PHE A 111 15.50 -29.01 -9.54
C PHE A 111 16.76 -29.77 -9.94
N LEU A 112 17.68 -29.94 -8.98
CA LEU A 112 18.87 -30.74 -9.17
C LEU A 112 18.55 -32.23 -9.14
N THR A 113 18.98 -32.94 -10.18
CA THR A 113 18.87 -34.40 -10.33
C THR A 113 20.21 -35.11 -10.21
N THR A 114 21.32 -34.37 -10.09
CA THR A 114 22.66 -34.92 -9.92
C THR A 114 23.10 -34.84 -8.46
N ALA A 115 23.38 -35.99 -7.84
CA ALA A 115 23.70 -36.09 -6.41
C ALA A 115 24.91 -35.24 -6.00
N ALA A 116 26.00 -35.28 -6.77
CA ALA A 116 27.22 -34.53 -6.45
C ALA A 116 27.01 -33.00 -6.37
N GLN A 117 25.96 -32.48 -7.00
CA GLN A 117 25.62 -31.05 -6.93
C GLN A 117 24.89 -30.66 -5.63
N LEU A 118 24.52 -31.62 -4.79
CA LEU A 118 23.86 -31.37 -3.51
C LEU A 118 24.83 -30.97 -2.39
N ASP A 119 26.11 -31.32 -2.52
CA ASP A 119 27.12 -31.14 -1.48
C ASP A 119 27.18 -29.68 -0.99
N GLY A 120 27.27 -29.52 0.33
CA GLY A 120 27.33 -28.21 0.97
C GLY A 120 26.84 -28.22 2.41
N THR A 121 27.13 -27.13 3.12
CA THR A 121 26.57 -26.85 4.44
C THR A 121 25.43 -25.83 4.29
N TYR A 122 24.33 -26.05 4.98
CA TYR A 122 23.12 -25.23 4.87
C TYR A 122 22.54 -24.91 6.25
N ASN A 123 21.87 -23.76 6.34
CA ASN A 123 20.99 -23.42 7.45
C ASN A 123 19.57 -23.75 7.07
N ARG A 124 18.86 -24.50 7.92
CA ARG A 124 17.47 -24.90 7.67
C ARG A 124 16.55 -24.27 8.68
N PHE A 125 15.57 -23.52 8.18
CA PHE A 125 14.42 -23.08 8.95
C PHE A 125 13.19 -23.88 8.60
N GLY A 126 12.26 -23.94 9.55
CA GLY A 126 11.03 -24.69 9.37
C GLY A 126 9.93 -24.28 10.33
N VAL A 127 8.70 -24.52 9.90
CA VAL A 127 7.51 -24.46 10.74
C VAL A 127 6.75 -25.77 10.66
N THR A 128 6.19 -26.20 11.79
CA THR A 128 5.32 -27.37 11.87
C THR A 128 3.96 -26.92 12.38
N ARG A 129 2.89 -27.51 11.85
CA ARG A 129 1.52 -27.34 12.33
C ARG A 129 1.02 -28.69 12.80
N SER A 130 0.59 -28.76 14.05
CA SER A 130 -0.06 -29.93 14.64
C SER A 130 -1.41 -29.52 15.23
N PRO A 131 -2.29 -30.48 15.57
CA PRO A 131 -3.49 -30.19 16.36
C PRO A 131 -3.17 -29.50 17.70
N GLY A 132 -1.98 -29.76 18.27
CA GLY A 132 -1.51 -29.15 19.52
C GLY A 132 -0.94 -27.73 19.36
N GLY A 133 -0.97 -27.17 18.15
CA GLY A 133 -0.42 -25.85 17.84
C GLY A 133 0.81 -25.91 16.95
N PRO A 134 1.37 -24.74 16.62
CA PRO A 134 2.50 -24.65 15.72
C PRO A 134 3.84 -24.75 16.44
N ASP A 135 4.89 -25.09 15.69
CA ASP A 135 6.27 -25.12 16.18
C ASP A 135 7.25 -24.51 15.16
N SER A 136 8.41 -24.06 15.63
CA SER A 136 9.50 -23.52 14.83
C SER A 136 10.76 -24.37 14.95
N GLN A 137 11.48 -24.53 13.84
CA GLN A 137 12.72 -25.28 13.79
C GLN A 137 13.82 -24.46 13.12
N MET A 138 14.99 -24.43 13.76
CA MET A 138 16.21 -23.83 13.26
C MET A 138 17.35 -24.80 13.51
N LEU A 139 18.07 -25.20 12.47
CA LEU A 139 19.24 -26.07 12.61
C LEU A 139 20.21 -25.92 11.45
N ALA A 140 21.44 -26.41 11.64
CA ALA A 140 22.41 -26.61 10.57
C ALA A 140 22.29 -28.01 9.98
N MET A 141 22.59 -28.12 8.69
CA MET A 141 22.66 -29.39 7.97
C MET A 141 23.86 -29.42 7.03
N ARG A 142 24.34 -30.62 6.70
CA ARG A 142 25.40 -30.81 5.70
C ARG A 142 25.04 -31.97 4.79
N ILE A 143 25.20 -31.77 3.49
CA ILE A 143 25.20 -32.84 2.49
C ILE A 143 26.64 -33.02 2.03
N SER A 144 27.13 -34.25 1.99
CA SER A 144 28.51 -34.57 1.64
C SER A 144 28.63 -35.95 0.98
N GLY A 145 29.86 -36.32 0.60
CA GLY A 145 30.15 -37.61 0.00
C GLY A 145 29.58 -37.73 -1.41
N GLY A 146 29.58 -36.64 -2.20
CA GLY A 146 29.00 -36.62 -3.54
C GLY A 146 27.48 -36.71 -3.53
N GLY A 147 26.84 -36.15 -2.50
CA GLY A 147 25.39 -36.08 -2.34
C GLY A 147 24.74 -37.30 -1.70
N THR A 148 25.54 -38.20 -1.11
CA THR A 148 25.05 -39.50 -0.59
C THR A 148 24.87 -39.53 0.92
N LEU A 149 25.44 -38.55 1.63
CA LEU A 149 25.36 -38.43 3.09
C LEU A 149 24.68 -37.12 3.48
N LEU A 150 23.67 -37.19 4.33
CA LEU A 150 23.01 -36.02 4.91
C LEU A 150 23.09 -36.07 6.43
N GLU A 151 23.55 -34.96 7.01
CA GLU A 151 23.69 -34.79 8.45
C GLU A 151 22.84 -33.61 8.94
N PHE A 152 22.13 -33.80 10.05
CA PHE A 152 21.37 -32.76 10.74
C PHE A 152 21.82 -32.61 12.18
N CYS A 153 21.81 -31.37 12.69
CA CYS A 153 21.96 -31.11 14.12
C CYS A 153 20.59 -30.85 14.79
N PHE A 154 20.00 -31.87 15.41
CA PHE A 154 18.70 -31.78 16.09
C PHE A 154 18.89 -31.48 17.58
N ASP A 155 19.18 -30.22 17.89
CA ASP A 155 19.33 -29.74 19.27
C ASP A 155 18.35 -28.58 19.59
N ASN A 156 18.22 -28.24 20.87
CA ASN A 156 17.49 -27.06 21.32
C ASN A 156 18.34 -25.79 21.14
N ALA A 157 19.65 -25.90 21.32
CA ALA A 157 20.59 -24.87 20.92
C ALA A 157 20.90 -24.99 19.42
N ILE A 158 21.18 -23.86 18.78
CA ILE A 158 21.56 -23.85 17.37
C ILE A 158 23.08 -24.01 17.30
N TYR A 159 23.54 -25.12 16.71
CA TYR A 159 24.97 -25.40 16.53
C TYR A 159 25.38 -25.37 15.07
N LYS A 160 26.62 -24.95 14.80
CA LYS A 160 27.34 -25.30 13.56
C LYS A 160 27.38 -26.82 13.44
N ILE A 161 27.27 -27.36 12.23
CA ILE A 161 27.21 -28.82 12.02
C ILE A 161 28.43 -29.55 12.60
N ASP A 162 29.60 -28.90 12.56
CA ASP A 162 30.86 -29.45 13.11
C ASP A 162 30.95 -29.41 14.64
N LEU A 163 30.15 -28.54 15.28
CA LEU A 163 30.07 -28.41 16.74
C LEU A 163 28.83 -29.11 17.31
N CYS A 164 28.09 -29.85 16.47
CA CYS A 164 26.89 -30.53 16.90
C CYS A 164 27.23 -31.61 17.94
N PRO A 165 26.58 -31.62 19.11
CA PRO A 165 26.73 -32.71 20.07
C PRO A 165 26.43 -34.07 19.42
N ALA A 166 27.23 -35.09 19.71
CA ALA A 166 27.11 -36.41 19.09
C ALA A 166 25.70 -37.02 19.26
N ALA A 167 25.07 -36.82 20.43
CA ALA A 167 23.70 -37.29 20.70
C ALA A 167 22.61 -36.57 19.89
N SER A 168 22.90 -35.35 19.43
CA SER A 168 21.97 -34.50 18.67
C SER A 168 22.18 -34.61 17.16
N LYS A 169 23.30 -35.22 16.73
CA LYS A 169 23.63 -35.40 15.32
C LYS A 169 22.92 -36.62 14.74
N ARG A 170 22.14 -36.42 13.69
CA ARG A 170 21.47 -37.49 12.93
C ARG A 170 22.07 -37.61 11.54
N THR A 171 22.26 -38.83 11.09
CA THR A 171 22.90 -39.17 9.82
C THR A 171 21.95 -39.97 8.94
N TYR A 172 21.93 -39.65 7.64
CA TYR A 172 21.04 -40.23 6.66
C TYR A 172 21.82 -40.61 5.40
N THR A 173 21.46 -41.72 4.78
CA THR A 173 21.82 -42.00 3.39
C THR A 173 20.86 -41.25 2.47
N VAL A 174 21.36 -40.71 1.37
CA VAL A 174 20.58 -39.97 0.37
C VAL A 174 20.54 -40.75 -0.94
N ALA A 175 19.35 -40.95 -1.48
CA ALA A 175 19.12 -41.58 -2.77
C ALA A 175 18.14 -40.77 -3.62
N ALA A 176 18.20 -40.94 -4.93
CA ALA A 176 17.21 -40.36 -5.84
C ALA A 176 15.82 -40.97 -5.56
N GLY A 177 14.82 -40.10 -5.45
CA GLY A 177 13.41 -40.45 -5.37
C GLY A 177 12.70 -40.27 -6.70
N THR A 178 11.38 -40.25 -6.67
CA THR A 178 10.54 -39.94 -7.83
C THR A 178 10.41 -38.44 -8.04
N ASP A 179 10.15 -38.01 -9.28
CA ASP A 179 9.70 -36.64 -9.57
C ASP A 179 10.70 -35.58 -9.06
N ASP A 180 11.98 -35.77 -9.40
CA ASP A 180 13.14 -34.94 -9.01
C ASP A 180 13.34 -34.76 -7.50
N ALA A 181 12.73 -35.64 -6.68
CA ALA A 181 12.95 -35.67 -5.24
C ALA A 181 14.18 -36.48 -4.86
N TRP A 182 14.68 -36.19 -3.67
CA TRP A 182 15.69 -36.95 -2.95
C TRP A 182 15.06 -37.52 -1.69
N VAL A 183 15.39 -38.78 -1.40
CA VAL A 183 14.95 -39.50 -0.20
C VAL A 183 16.15 -39.67 0.70
N ALA A 184 16.08 -39.11 1.90
CA ALA A 184 17.05 -39.32 2.95
C ALA A 184 16.52 -40.32 3.97
N THR A 185 17.26 -41.39 4.25
CA THR A 185 16.86 -42.46 5.20
C THR A 185 17.84 -42.51 6.36
N ASN A 186 17.34 -42.40 7.60
CA ASN A 186 18.21 -42.37 8.79
C ASN A 186 18.96 -43.70 8.94
N THR A 187 20.29 -43.62 9.09
CA THR A 187 21.17 -44.79 9.22
C THR A 187 20.94 -45.60 10.49
N ALA A 188 20.39 -44.97 11.53
CA ALA A 188 20.06 -45.61 12.81
C ALA A 188 18.59 -46.07 12.88
N ASN A 189 17.71 -45.58 12.00
CA ASN A 189 16.28 -45.94 11.98
C ASN A 189 15.71 -45.77 10.56
N ALA A 190 15.60 -46.88 9.81
CA ALA A 190 15.13 -46.84 8.43
C ALA A 190 13.68 -46.32 8.25
N ASN A 191 12.88 -46.28 9.32
CA ASN A 191 11.52 -45.72 9.29
C ASN A 191 11.50 -44.19 9.36
N GLU A 192 12.63 -43.55 9.69
CA GLU A 192 12.76 -42.10 9.69
C GLU A 192 13.33 -41.65 8.33
N THR A 193 12.42 -41.22 7.44
CA THR A 193 12.76 -40.72 6.12
C THR A 193 12.43 -39.24 5.96
N ALA A 194 13.23 -38.52 5.18
CA ALA A 194 12.94 -37.15 4.76
C ALA A 194 12.97 -37.03 3.24
N ASN A 195 11.86 -36.55 2.66
CA ASN A 195 11.75 -36.26 1.23
C ASN A 195 12.00 -34.77 0.98
N PHE A 196 12.84 -34.44 0.01
CA PHE A 196 13.14 -33.05 -0.33
C PHE A 196 13.46 -32.88 -1.82
N ARG A 197 13.44 -31.63 -2.27
CA ARG A 197 14.03 -31.23 -3.55
C ARG A 197 15.09 -30.17 -3.32
N MET A 198 16.03 -30.09 -4.25
CA MET A 198 17.05 -29.04 -4.26
C MET A 198 16.82 -28.15 -5.47
N ALA A 199 16.25 -26.97 -5.27
CA ALA A 199 16.03 -25.99 -6.33
C ALA A 199 17.29 -25.14 -6.57
N ARG A 200 17.44 -24.61 -7.79
CA ARG A 200 18.45 -23.59 -8.09
C ARG A 200 17.79 -22.22 -8.18
N ILE A 201 17.89 -21.45 -7.10
CA ILE A 201 17.29 -20.11 -7.00
C ILE A 201 18.43 -19.10 -6.90
N GLY A 202 18.56 -18.22 -7.89
CA GLY A 202 19.64 -17.23 -7.95
C GLY A 202 21.03 -17.85 -8.08
N GLY A 203 21.12 -18.99 -8.76
CA GLY A 203 22.37 -19.74 -8.90
C GLY A 203 22.85 -20.41 -7.61
N GLN A 204 21.98 -20.54 -6.60
CA GLN A 204 22.29 -21.18 -5.32
C GLN A 204 21.33 -22.34 -5.03
N ASN A 205 21.85 -23.36 -4.34
CA ASN A 205 21.10 -24.53 -3.91
C ASN A 205 20.14 -24.16 -2.79
N VAL A 206 18.85 -24.43 -2.98
CA VAL A 206 17.81 -24.19 -1.96
C VAL A 206 17.09 -25.51 -1.69
N TYR A 207 17.24 -26.02 -0.48
CA TYR A 207 16.52 -27.21 -0.02
C TYR A 207 15.07 -26.83 0.24
N LEU A 208 14.14 -27.57 -0.36
CA LEU A 208 12.70 -27.38 -0.18
C LEU A 208 12.04 -28.70 0.20
N SER A 209 11.27 -28.67 1.29
CA SER A 209 10.46 -29.80 1.72
C SER A 209 9.21 -29.29 2.43
N ALA A 210 8.06 -29.84 2.04
CA ALA A 210 6.79 -29.61 2.72
C ALA A 210 5.97 -30.90 2.68
N GLY A 211 4.96 -31.03 3.52
CA GLY A 211 4.04 -32.17 3.42
C GLY A 211 3.41 -32.55 4.74
N LEU A 212 2.77 -33.71 4.70
CA LEU A 212 2.04 -34.32 5.80
C LEU A 212 2.87 -35.49 6.35
N SER A 213 3.00 -35.55 7.67
CA SER A 213 3.33 -36.77 8.39
C SER A 213 2.07 -37.22 9.12
N THR A 214 1.75 -38.51 9.08
CA THR A 214 0.55 -39.08 9.73
C THR A 214 0.82 -39.55 11.16
N THR A 215 2.10 -39.80 11.50
CA THR A 215 2.48 -40.34 12.81
C THR A 215 3.76 -39.68 13.33
N PRO A 216 3.68 -38.58 14.10
CA PRO A 216 2.46 -37.84 14.47
C PRO A 216 1.85 -37.06 13.30
N ALA A 217 0.56 -36.73 13.40
CA ALA A 217 -0.17 -35.89 12.46
C ALA A 217 0.38 -34.45 12.47
N VAL A 218 1.24 -34.14 11.50
CA VAL A 218 1.85 -32.82 11.34
C VAL A 218 1.89 -32.38 9.89
N GLN A 219 1.69 -31.08 9.64
CA GLN A 219 1.98 -30.43 8.36
C GLN A 219 3.23 -29.60 8.54
N PHE A 220 4.15 -29.58 7.58
CA PHE A 220 5.42 -28.85 7.76
C PHE A 220 5.88 -28.15 6.50
N LEU A 221 6.65 -27.08 6.69
CA LEU A 221 7.50 -26.45 5.69
C LEU A 221 8.94 -26.42 6.21
N ARG A 222 9.90 -26.75 5.35
CA ARG A 222 11.34 -26.65 5.59
C ARG A 222 12.00 -26.00 4.38
N ILE A 223 12.81 -24.99 4.64
CA ILE A 223 13.62 -24.29 3.65
C ILE A 223 15.05 -24.28 4.19
N ALA A 224 16.03 -24.65 3.36
CA ALA A 224 17.44 -24.45 3.71
C ALA A 224 18.17 -23.62 2.67
N LEU A 225 18.97 -22.68 3.14
CA LEU A 225 19.84 -21.83 2.34
C LEU A 225 21.31 -22.19 2.61
N PRO A 226 22.22 -22.02 1.63
CA PRO A 226 23.63 -22.30 1.83
C PRO A 226 24.18 -21.46 2.99
N GLU A 227 25.01 -22.09 3.83
CA GLU A 227 25.69 -21.40 4.91
C GLU A 227 26.68 -20.38 4.34
N SER A 228 26.65 -19.16 4.87
CA SER A 228 27.48 -18.05 4.39
C SER A 228 27.66 -16.99 5.48
N PRO A 229 28.90 -16.54 5.75
CA PRO A 229 29.13 -15.40 6.64
C PRO A 229 28.73 -14.07 6.00
N ASN A 230 28.59 -14.03 4.67
CA ASN A 230 28.26 -12.80 3.95
C ASN A 230 26.82 -12.36 4.26
N TRP A 231 26.69 -11.21 4.89
CA TRP A 231 25.42 -10.60 5.29
C TRP A 231 25.32 -9.16 4.77
N PRO A 232 25.12 -8.97 3.46
CA PRO A 232 24.88 -7.64 2.93
C PRO A 232 23.54 -7.12 3.43
N THR A 233 23.38 -5.79 3.38
CA THR A 233 22.06 -5.17 3.49
C THR A 233 21.21 -5.62 2.31
N THR A 234 20.05 -6.23 2.57
CA THR A 234 19.13 -6.67 1.53
C THR A 234 17.73 -6.14 1.78
N ARG A 235 17.02 -5.82 0.70
CA ARG A 235 15.58 -5.54 0.73
C ARG A 235 14.86 -6.73 0.12
N GLY A 236 14.15 -7.50 0.93
CA GLY A 236 13.29 -8.58 0.44
C GLY A 236 11.83 -8.15 0.36
N LEU A 237 11.08 -8.62 -0.65
CA LEU A 237 9.61 -8.53 -0.66
C LEU A 237 8.98 -9.90 -0.51
N GLY A 238 7.94 -9.98 0.30
CA GLY A 238 7.18 -11.20 0.45
C GLY A 238 6.18 -11.14 1.58
N ALA A 239 5.82 -12.31 2.08
CA ALA A 239 4.74 -12.46 3.05
C ALA A 239 5.16 -13.20 4.32
N SER A 240 4.34 -13.02 5.36
CA SER A 240 4.42 -13.79 6.60
C SER A 240 3.17 -14.64 6.83
N THR A 241 3.27 -15.61 7.73
CA THR A 241 2.13 -16.43 8.19
C THR A 241 1.04 -15.65 8.91
N GLU A 242 1.28 -14.38 9.24
CA GLU A 242 0.27 -13.44 9.76
C GLU A 242 -0.57 -12.83 8.62
N GLY A 243 -0.34 -13.23 7.36
CA GLY A 243 -1.10 -12.80 6.18
C GLY A 243 -0.71 -11.44 5.62
N SER A 244 0.37 -10.83 6.13
CA SER A 244 0.83 -9.52 5.66
C SER A 244 1.79 -9.64 4.48
N TRP A 245 1.73 -8.68 3.56
CA TRP A 245 2.65 -8.54 2.42
C TRP A 245 3.43 -7.23 2.51
N GLY A 246 4.72 -7.26 2.21
CA GLY A 246 5.51 -6.04 2.07
C GLY A 246 7.00 -6.29 1.98
N SER A 247 7.80 -5.27 2.31
CA SER A 247 9.26 -5.33 2.24
C SER A 247 9.91 -5.48 3.61
N ASN A 248 11.06 -6.14 3.65
CA ASN A 248 11.95 -6.21 4.81
C ASN A 248 13.36 -5.81 4.39
N LEU A 249 13.82 -4.67 4.90
CA LEU A 249 15.20 -4.23 4.79
C LEU A 249 15.96 -4.81 5.99
N ILE A 250 16.90 -5.73 5.75
CA ILE A 250 17.66 -6.39 6.81
C ILE A 250 19.16 -6.27 6.56
N ASP A 251 19.90 -5.92 7.60
CA ASP A 251 21.36 -5.88 7.63
C ASP A 251 21.90 -6.52 8.93
N THR A 252 23.17 -6.30 9.24
CA THR A 252 23.82 -6.88 10.43
C THR A 252 23.37 -6.26 11.76
N ALA A 253 22.66 -5.13 11.74
CA ALA A 253 22.26 -4.36 12.92
C ALA A 253 20.75 -4.14 13.02
N ASN A 254 20.03 -4.06 11.90
CA ASN A 254 18.62 -3.67 11.84
C ASN A 254 17.82 -4.56 10.88
N SER A 255 16.56 -4.77 11.24
CA SER A 255 15.51 -5.30 10.36
C SER A 255 14.34 -4.33 10.39
N VAL A 256 14.03 -3.72 9.26
CA VAL A 256 12.91 -2.79 9.08
C VAL A 256 11.91 -3.42 8.14
N ARG A 257 10.78 -3.85 8.68
CA ARG A 257 9.68 -4.42 7.93
C ARG A 257 8.59 -3.39 7.72
N THR A 258 8.17 -3.24 6.48
CA THR A 258 7.07 -2.36 6.07
C THR A 258 6.05 -3.18 5.31
N ALA A 259 4.81 -3.23 5.77
CA ALA A 259 3.82 -4.15 5.20
C ALA A 259 2.37 -3.71 5.38
N THR A 260 1.54 -4.24 4.49
CA THR A 260 0.07 -4.19 4.58
C THR A 260 -0.43 -5.50 5.21
N ASN A 261 -1.29 -5.38 6.21
CA ASN A 261 -1.95 -6.50 6.88
C ASN A 261 -3.29 -6.83 6.20
N PRO A 262 -3.91 -8.00 6.49
CA PRO A 262 -5.20 -8.38 5.91
C PRO A 262 -6.34 -7.38 6.17
N ASP A 263 -6.28 -6.61 7.25
CA ASP A 263 -7.25 -5.56 7.59
C ASP A 263 -7.05 -4.25 6.82
N GLY A 264 -6.03 -4.16 5.96
CA GLY A 264 -5.66 -2.96 5.22
C GLY A 264 -4.84 -1.95 6.02
N SER A 265 -4.49 -2.25 7.27
CA SER A 265 -3.52 -1.44 8.01
C SER A 265 -2.13 -1.56 7.38
N TYR A 266 -1.44 -0.44 7.30
CA TYR A 266 -0.06 -0.35 6.85
C TYR A 266 0.81 0.02 8.04
N GLY A 267 1.90 -0.71 8.24
CA GLY A 267 2.77 -0.53 9.40
C GLY A 267 4.25 -0.66 9.07
N ILE A 268 5.07 -0.05 9.93
CA ILE A 268 6.53 -0.18 9.94
C ILE A 268 6.92 -0.80 11.28
N LEU A 269 7.73 -1.85 11.25
CA LEU A 269 8.29 -2.53 12.40
C LEU A 269 9.82 -2.55 12.27
N ALA A 270 10.50 -1.83 13.15
CA ALA A 270 11.96 -1.83 13.25
C ALA A 270 12.40 -2.69 14.43
N LEU A 271 13.30 -3.64 14.18
CA LEU A 271 13.86 -4.56 15.17
C LEU A 271 15.38 -4.55 15.08
N SER A 272 16.05 -4.74 16.21
CA SER A 272 17.50 -4.93 16.24
C SER A 272 17.88 -6.31 15.72
N VAL A 273 19.01 -6.40 15.02
CA VAL A 273 19.66 -7.66 14.64
C VAL A 273 20.89 -7.83 15.52
N GLY A 274 20.94 -8.97 16.22
CA GLY A 274 22.04 -9.34 17.11
C GLY A 274 23.17 -10.09 16.39
N GLY A 275 24.32 -10.17 17.06
CA GLY A 275 25.52 -10.84 16.56
C GLY A 275 25.41 -12.37 16.49
N THR A 276 26.40 -12.99 15.85
CA THR A 276 26.63 -14.44 15.85
C THR A 276 27.26 -14.90 17.16
N PHE A 277 26.83 -16.06 17.65
CA PHE A 277 27.44 -16.73 18.80
C PHE A 277 28.50 -17.73 18.30
N SER A 278 29.55 -17.99 19.08
CA SER A 278 30.68 -18.84 18.66
C SER A 278 30.27 -20.25 18.21
N SER A 279 29.21 -20.79 18.80
CA SER A 279 28.65 -22.11 18.47
C SER A 279 27.64 -22.10 17.32
N GLN A 280 27.14 -20.95 16.88
CA GLN A 280 26.06 -20.83 15.89
C GLN A 280 26.59 -20.69 14.45
N PRO A 281 25.84 -21.14 13.44
CA PRO A 281 26.12 -20.82 12.05
C PRO A 281 26.21 -19.31 11.81
N GLU A 282 27.16 -18.89 10.99
CA GLU A 282 27.42 -17.49 10.67
C GLU A 282 26.35 -16.90 9.75
N GLY A 283 25.67 -17.75 8.99
CA GLY A 283 24.55 -17.38 8.12
C GLY A 283 23.21 -17.21 8.85
N ILE A 284 23.14 -17.44 10.17
CA ILE A 284 21.94 -17.23 10.98
C ILE A 284 22.14 -16.01 11.89
N ARG A 285 21.18 -15.09 11.90
CA ARG A 285 21.15 -13.95 12.82
C ARG A 285 19.93 -14.00 13.72
N LEU A 286 20.10 -13.66 14.99
CA LEU A 286 19.01 -13.47 15.94
C LEU A 286 18.44 -12.06 15.76
N VAL A 287 17.13 -11.93 15.64
CA VAL A 287 16.41 -10.65 15.49
C VAL A 287 15.57 -10.42 16.75
N ASN A 288 15.64 -9.19 17.26
CA ASN A 288 14.99 -8.71 18.48
C ASN A 288 15.38 -9.51 19.74
N ALA A 289 16.68 -9.72 19.95
CA ALA A 289 17.21 -10.60 21.00
C ALA A 289 16.71 -10.27 22.41
N SER A 290 16.51 -8.98 22.72
CA SER A 290 16.03 -8.48 24.02
C SER A 290 14.51 -8.39 24.13
N GLY A 291 13.77 -8.48 23.02
CA GLY A 291 12.32 -8.35 23.00
C GLY A 291 11.57 -9.65 23.33
N THR A 292 10.26 -9.55 23.53
CA THR A 292 9.38 -10.72 23.77
C THR A 292 9.08 -11.50 22.48
N ARG A 293 9.08 -10.81 21.33
CA ARG A 293 8.90 -11.38 19.99
C ARG A 293 10.25 -11.54 19.30
N LYS A 294 10.81 -12.75 19.34
CA LYS A 294 12.17 -13.03 18.84
C LYS A 294 12.10 -13.86 17.56
N TYR A 295 13.05 -13.63 16.66
CA TYR A 295 13.11 -14.34 15.38
C TYR A 295 14.54 -14.73 15.03
N TYR A 296 14.70 -15.68 14.11
CA TYR A 296 15.95 -15.93 13.42
C TYR A 296 15.79 -15.61 11.94
N ALA A 297 16.82 -15.03 11.35
CA ALA A 297 16.87 -14.69 9.94
C ALA A 297 18.04 -15.39 9.26
N MET A 298 17.84 -15.81 8.01
CA MET A 298 18.87 -16.30 7.11
C MET A 298 18.62 -15.74 5.71
N GLN A 299 19.67 -15.52 4.95
CA GLN A 299 19.57 -14.99 3.59
C GLN A 299 20.62 -15.59 2.67
N ASN A 300 20.31 -15.59 1.38
CA ASN A 300 21.23 -15.93 0.30
C ASN A 300 21.17 -14.82 -0.78
N GLY A 301 21.63 -15.08 -2.01
CA GLY A 301 21.64 -14.07 -3.08
C GLY A 301 20.26 -13.61 -3.56
N LEU A 302 19.19 -14.40 -3.36
CA LEU A 302 17.83 -14.07 -3.85
C LEU A 302 16.70 -14.32 -2.84
N LEU A 303 16.94 -14.99 -1.73
CA LEU A 303 15.93 -15.32 -0.72
C LEU A 303 16.36 -14.83 0.66
N SER A 304 15.40 -14.32 1.41
CA SER A 304 15.52 -14.05 2.84
C SER A 304 14.37 -14.72 3.57
N VAL A 305 14.69 -15.53 4.57
CA VAL A 305 13.71 -16.27 5.39
C VAL A 305 13.87 -15.86 6.84
N VAL A 306 12.76 -15.48 7.47
CA VAL A 306 12.70 -15.17 8.89
C VAL A 306 11.75 -16.17 9.55
N VAL A 307 12.17 -16.79 10.64
CA VAL A 307 11.35 -17.75 11.41
C VAL A 307 11.27 -17.29 12.85
N GLY A 308 10.11 -17.44 13.48
CA GLY A 308 9.97 -17.14 14.90
C GLY A 308 10.74 -18.15 15.76
N THR A 309 11.19 -17.72 16.93
CA THR A 309 11.83 -18.63 17.90
C THR A 309 10.82 -19.64 18.47
N ARG A 310 11.31 -20.66 19.21
CA ARG A 310 10.45 -21.59 19.98
C ARG A 310 9.85 -20.95 21.24
N ASN A 311 9.43 -19.70 21.14
CA ASN A 311 8.77 -18.96 22.21
C ASN A 311 7.28 -18.74 21.89
N PRO A 312 6.39 -18.64 22.88
CA PRO A 312 4.94 -18.57 22.63
C PRO A 312 4.50 -17.41 21.74
N ASN A 313 5.27 -16.31 21.70
CA ASN A 313 4.89 -15.09 20.98
C ASN A 313 5.15 -15.14 19.47
N THR A 314 6.02 -16.06 19.03
CA THR A 314 6.49 -16.12 17.63
C THR A 314 6.59 -17.53 17.07
N GLN A 315 6.41 -18.56 17.90
CA GLN A 315 6.45 -19.95 17.45
C GLN A 315 5.45 -20.20 16.31
N GLY A 316 5.93 -20.83 15.23
CA GLY A 316 5.15 -21.03 14.02
C GLY A 316 5.09 -19.85 13.06
N TYR A 317 5.76 -18.73 13.37
CA TYR A 317 5.93 -17.63 12.43
C TYR A 317 6.95 -18.01 11.37
N VAL A 318 6.62 -17.82 10.10
CA VAL A 318 7.61 -17.74 9.02
C VAL A 318 7.28 -16.59 8.08
N GLN A 319 8.32 -15.93 7.60
CA GLN A 319 8.28 -14.94 6.55
C GLN A 319 9.29 -15.35 5.48
N ILE A 320 8.87 -15.27 4.23
CA ILE A 320 9.65 -15.66 3.06
C ILE A 320 9.66 -14.48 2.11
N ASN A 321 10.83 -14.01 1.73
CA ASN A 321 11.00 -12.86 0.87
C ASN A 321 11.90 -13.20 -0.32
N LEU A 322 11.54 -12.68 -1.50
CA LEU A 322 12.45 -12.58 -2.63
C LEU A 322 13.23 -11.28 -2.50
N ILE A 323 14.56 -11.37 -2.49
CA ILE A 323 15.45 -10.21 -2.42
C ILE A 323 15.33 -9.44 -3.72
N ASP A 324 14.94 -8.17 -3.58
CA ASP A 324 14.95 -7.19 -4.64
C ASP A 324 16.39 -6.72 -4.85
N THR A 325 16.94 -7.06 -6.01
CA THR A 325 18.26 -6.60 -6.43
C THR A 325 18.18 -5.26 -7.18
N GLY A 326 16.98 -4.71 -7.38
CA GLY A 326 16.73 -3.44 -8.03
C GLY A 326 16.87 -2.22 -7.10
N THR A 327 16.73 -1.03 -7.69
CA THR A 327 16.59 0.22 -6.94
C THR A 327 15.33 0.20 -6.08
N ALA A 328 15.41 0.72 -4.86
CA ALA A 328 14.23 0.88 -4.00
C ALA A 328 13.14 1.65 -4.76
N PRO A 329 11.89 1.16 -4.81
CA PRO A 329 10.79 1.86 -5.48
C PRO A 329 10.63 3.27 -4.90
N ASP A 330 10.28 4.23 -5.74
CA ASP A 330 10.02 5.58 -5.27
C ASP A 330 8.97 5.57 -4.16
N ALA A 331 9.30 6.19 -3.01
CA ALA A 331 8.43 6.19 -1.84
C ALA A 331 7.06 6.84 -2.11
N ARG A 332 6.94 7.64 -3.17
CA ARG A 332 5.70 8.28 -3.62
C ARG A 332 4.83 7.36 -4.48
N ASN A 333 5.28 6.15 -4.82
CA ASN A 333 4.40 5.14 -5.41
C ASN A 333 3.31 4.78 -4.40
N GLY A 334 2.05 4.71 -4.85
CA GLY A 334 0.95 4.34 -3.96
C GLY A 334 -0.43 4.68 -4.49
N ARG A 335 -1.45 4.34 -3.69
CA ARG A 335 -2.84 4.69 -3.93
C ARG A 335 -3.26 5.82 -3.01
N TYR A 336 -3.84 6.86 -3.59
CA TYR A 336 -4.27 8.08 -2.93
C TYR A 336 -5.78 8.23 -3.08
N LYS A 337 -6.47 8.55 -2.00
CA LYS A 337 -7.91 8.83 -2.06
C LYS A 337 -8.13 10.26 -2.53
N VAL A 338 -8.84 10.41 -3.64
CA VAL A 338 -9.07 11.68 -4.33
C VAL A 338 -10.39 12.30 -3.88
N TYR A 339 -10.35 13.59 -3.58
CA TYR A 339 -11.51 14.45 -3.40
C TYR A 339 -11.43 15.53 -4.49
N ALA A 340 -12.32 15.43 -5.49
CA ALA A 340 -12.27 16.28 -6.67
C ALA A 340 -13.32 17.39 -6.61
N ALA A 341 -12.99 18.55 -7.17
CA ALA A 341 -13.89 19.70 -7.20
C ALA A 341 -15.15 19.48 -8.04
N ASN A 342 -15.21 18.45 -8.89
CA ASN A 342 -16.46 18.04 -9.55
C ASN A 342 -17.43 17.30 -8.58
N GLY A 343 -17.02 17.09 -7.32
CA GLY A 343 -17.77 16.41 -6.29
C GLY A 343 -17.70 14.88 -6.36
N SER A 344 -16.76 14.30 -7.10
CA SER A 344 -16.48 12.86 -7.08
C SER A 344 -15.41 12.49 -6.04
N ARG A 345 -15.50 11.26 -5.53
CA ARG A 345 -14.40 10.58 -4.86
C ARG A 345 -13.84 9.54 -5.82
N GLN A 346 -12.53 9.43 -5.87
CA GLN A 346 -11.84 8.49 -6.76
C GLN A 346 -10.60 7.93 -6.05
N THR A 347 -9.96 6.94 -6.66
CA THR A 347 -8.64 6.45 -6.24
C THR A 347 -7.64 6.76 -7.32
N LEU A 348 -6.59 7.50 -6.97
CA LEU A 348 -5.43 7.76 -7.83
C LEU A 348 -4.32 6.80 -7.44
N ALA A 349 -3.97 5.86 -8.31
CA ALA A 349 -2.73 5.10 -8.22
C ALA A 349 -1.63 5.84 -8.99
N LEU A 350 -0.50 6.07 -8.33
CA LEU A 350 0.69 6.67 -8.94
C LEU A 350 1.87 5.71 -8.88
N ASN A 351 2.61 5.67 -9.98
CA ASN A 351 3.88 4.99 -10.09
C ASN A 351 4.90 5.96 -10.69
N MET A 352 5.78 6.49 -9.85
CA MET A 352 6.83 7.44 -10.22
C MET A 352 8.00 6.77 -10.93
N ASP A 353 8.25 5.47 -10.69
CA ASP A 353 9.35 4.74 -11.34
C ASP A 353 9.07 4.51 -12.83
N SER A 354 7.83 4.14 -13.15
CA SER A 354 7.38 3.92 -14.53
C SER A 354 6.63 5.10 -15.14
N LEU A 355 6.46 6.18 -14.38
CA LEU A 355 5.75 7.40 -14.80
C LEU A 355 4.33 7.14 -15.33
N ARG A 356 3.57 6.31 -14.61
CA ARG A 356 2.20 5.92 -14.96
C ARG A 356 1.21 6.31 -13.87
N TYR A 357 -0.02 6.61 -14.26
CA TYR A 357 -1.14 6.78 -13.33
C TYR A 357 -2.37 5.94 -13.70
N GLU A 358 -3.20 5.65 -12.69
CA GLU A 358 -4.57 5.16 -12.84
C GLU A 358 -5.51 5.98 -11.95
N MET A 359 -6.60 6.49 -12.53
CA MET A 359 -7.66 7.21 -11.83
C MET A 359 -8.94 6.39 -11.92
N THR A 360 -9.34 5.75 -10.82
CA THR A 360 -10.51 4.86 -10.76
C THR A 360 -11.65 5.53 -10.01
N ASP A 361 -12.82 5.62 -10.64
CA ASP A 361 -14.02 6.18 -10.02
C ASP A 361 -14.78 5.18 -9.12
N ASP A 362 -15.82 5.67 -8.44
CA ASP A 362 -16.63 4.87 -7.52
C ASP A 362 -17.40 3.72 -8.21
N THR A 363 -17.49 3.70 -9.55
CA THR A 363 -18.08 2.58 -10.32
C THR A 363 -17.04 1.53 -10.73
N GLY A 364 -15.75 1.81 -10.48
CA GLY A 364 -14.63 0.98 -10.91
C GLY A 364 -14.12 1.30 -12.31
N ALA A 365 -14.66 2.32 -12.99
CA ALA A 365 -14.16 2.72 -14.29
C ALA A 365 -12.82 3.47 -14.14
N THR A 366 -11.82 3.05 -14.91
CA THR A 366 -10.45 3.55 -14.81
C THR A 366 -10.07 4.44 -16.00
N ALA A 367 -9.48 5.58 -15.71
CA ALA A 367 -8.70 6.38 -16.67
C ALA A 367 -7.22 6.20 -16.36
N SER A 368 -6.46 5.64 -17.29
CA SER A 368 -5.03 5.41 -17.12
C SER A 368 -4.23 6.09 -18.22
N GLY A 369 -2.96 6.32 -17.95
CA GLY A 369 -2.03 6.98 -18.87
C GLY A 369 -0.65 7.13 -18.26
N SER A 370 0.23 7.81 -18.99
CA SER A 370 1.53 8.25 -18.48
C SER A 370 1.46 9.66 -17.89
N PHE A 371 2.50 10.06 -17.18
CA PHE A 371 2.74 11.46 -16.86
C PHE A 371 4.22 11.77 -17.06
N THR A 372 4.57 13.04 -17.18
CA THR A 372 5.98 13.47 -17.26
C THR A 372 6.24 14.62 -16.32
N ALA A 373 7.49 14.77 -15.88
CA ALA A 373 7.89 15.98 -15.17
C ALA A 373 7.67 17.21 -16.07
N ASP A 374 7.16 18.29 -15.49
CA ASP A 374 6.98 19.55 -16.18
C ASP A 374 8.33 20.29 -16.25
N SER A 375 8.91 20.31 -17.45
CA SER A 375 10.20 20.98 -17.68
C SER A 375 10.18 22.50 -17.40
N ALA A 376 9.00 23.13 -17.43
CA ALA A 376 8.85 24.56 -17.16
C ALA A 376 8.59 24.87 -15.68
N GLU A 377 8.22 23.87 -14.87
CA GLU A 377 7.86 24.05 -13.46
C GLU A 377 8.37 22.87 -12.61
N ALA A 378 9.56 23.04 -12.04
CA ALA A 378 10.18 22.02 -11.18
C ALA A 378 9.25 21.56 -10.05
N GLY A 379 9.18 20.23 -9.86
CA GLY A 379 8.31 19.59 -8.88
C GLY A 379 6.87 19.34 -9.35
N SER A 380 6.49 19.84 -10.53
CA SER A 380 5.19 19.57 -11.15
C SER A 380 5.29 18.45 -12.19
N PHE A 381 4.17 17.75 -12.38
CA PHE A 381 4.01 16.67 -13.35
C PHE A 381 2.76 16.93 -14.19
N VAL A 382 2.79 16.52 -15.46
CA VAL A 382 1.70 16.69 -16.42
C VAL A 382 1.10 15.33 -16.74
N PHE A 383 -0.21 15.17 -16.54
CA PHE A 383 -0.93 13.97 -16.93
C PHE A 383 -1.09 13.91 -18.45
N ASP A 384 -0.74 12.78 -19.05
CA ASP A 384 -1.09 12.47 -20.44
C ASP A 384 -2.39 11.66 -20.46
N SER A 385 -3.51 12.37 -20.64
CA SER A 385 -4.85 11.79 -20.60
C SER A 385 -5.59 12.01 -21.91
N SER A 386 -6.16 10.93 -22.45
CA SER A 386 -7.04 10.98 -23.64
C SER A 386 -8.34 11.77 -23.42
N ARG A 387 -8.66 12.15 -22.17
CA ARG A 387 -9.83 12.98 -21.83
C ARG A 387 -9.57 14.49 -22.03
N ILE A 388 -8.35 14.88 -22.39
CA ILE A 388 -7.98 16.27 -22.61
C ILE A 388 -8.25 16.62 -24.08
N ALA A 389 -9.24 17.48 -24.30
CA ALA A 389 -9.56 18.00 -25.63
C ALA A 389 -9.15 19.47 -25.82
N SER A 390 -8.62 20.11 -24.77
CA SER A 390 -8.19 21.51 -24.82
C SER A 390 -6.87 21.69 -25.56
N PRO A 391 -6.64 22.83 -26.23
CA PRO A 391 -5.38 23.13 -26.91
C PRO A 391 -4.15 23.06 -26.01
N VAL A 392 -4.30 23.44 -24.73
CA VAL A 392 -3.24 23.37 -23.73
C VAL A 392 -3.61 22.38 -22.62
N ASN A 393 -2.63 21.56 -22.25
CA ASN A 393 -2.74 20.61 -21.14
C ASN A 393 -2.46 21.31 -19.81
N THR A 394 -3.53 21.58 -19.07
CA THR A 394 -3.51 22.11 -17.69
C THR A 394 -3.75 21.04 -16.62
N ALA A 395 -3.85 19.76 -17.02
CA ALA A 395 -3.99 18.64 -16.10
C ALA A 395 -2.62 18.31 -15.49
N ARG A 396 -2.28 18.99 -14.40
CA ARG A 396 -1.00 18.86 -13.72
C ARG A 396 -1.17 18.53 -12.24
N PHE A 397 -0.12 18.02 -11.62
CA PHE A 397 -0.12 17.73 -10.18
C PHE A 397 1.25 17.93 -9.56
N ARG A 398 1.26 18.09 -8.25
CA ARG A 398 2.45 18.12 -7.39
C ARG A 398 2.24 17.20 -6.19
N LEU A 399 3.34 16.74 -5.61
CA LEU A 399 3.34 15.90 -4.42
C LEU A 399 4.00 16.58 -3.23
N ALA A 400 3.46 16.34 -2.05
CA ALA A 400 4.11 16.57 -0.76
C ALA A 400 3.95 15.30 0.08
N ALA A 401 5.00 14.46 0.08
CA ALA A 401 5.01 13.15 0.73
C ALA A 401 3.79 12.28 0.35
N ASP A 402 2.83 12.14 1.26
CA ASP A 402 1.64 11.30 1.14
C ASP A 402 0.41 12.04 0.56
N THR A 403 0.62 13.23 0.00
CA THR A 403 -0.44 14.06 -0.58
C THR A 403 -0.10 14.47 -2.00
N VAL A 404 -1.13 14.45 -2.86
CA VAL A 404 -1.13 14.96 -4.22
C VAL A 404 -2.14 16.10 -4.30
N VAL A 405 -1.72 17.24 -4.82
CA VAL A 405 -2.65 18.33 -5.18
C VAL A 405 -2.47 18.59 -6.66
N GLY A 406 -3.57 18.64 -7.39
CA GLY A 406 -3.50 18.74 -8.84
C GLY A 406 -4.82 19.15 -9.47
N ALA A 407 -4.85 19.05 -10.79
CA ALA A 407 -6.05 19.16 -11.60
C ALA A 407 -6.07 18.04 -12.64
N PHE A 408 -7.25 17.48 -12.90
CA PHE A 408 -7.43 16.33 -13.78
C PHE A 408 -8.72 16.47 -14.60
N PRO A 409 -8.81 15.92 -15.83
CA PRO A 409 -10.03 15.94 -16.65
C PRO A 409 -11.11 14.99 -16.08
N PHE A 410 -11.81 15.47 -15.07
CA PHE A 410 -12.95 14.77 -14.48
C PHE A 410 -14.23 14.96 -15.30
N ALA A 411 -15.18 14.05 -15.15
CA ALA A 411 -16.52 14.25 -15.70
C ALA A 411 -17.14 15.53 -15.12
N VAL A 412 -17.77 16.33 -15.97
CA VAL A 412 -18.53 17.50 -15.54
C VAL A 412 -19.69 17.04 -14.67
N ALA A 413 -19.82 17.66 -13.50
CA ALA A 413 -20.80 17.25 -12.50
C ALA A 413 -22.22 17.29 -13.07
N GLN A 414 -22.99 16.21 -12.85
CA GLN A 414 -24.43 16.15 -13.14
C GLN A 414 -24.79 16.29 -14.64
N VAL A 415 -23.85 16.06 -15.56
CA VAL A 415 -24.07 16.12 -17.02
C VAL A 415 -24.09 14.72 -17.64
N THR A 416 -25.08 14.44 -18.51
CA THR A 416 -25.21 13.19 -19.27
C THR A 416 -25.57 13.50 -20.74
N PRO A 417 -24.88 12.91 -21.75
CA PRO A 417 -23.71 12.03 -21.64
C PRO A 417 -22.50 12.77 -21.06
N ALA A 418 -21.57 12.02 -20.46
CA ALA A 418 -20.44 12.60 -19.76
C ALA A 418 -19.54 13.41 -20.70
N SER A 419 -19.34 14.69 -20.38
CA SER A 419 -18.25 15.53 -20.90
C SER A 419 -17.15 15.67 -19.85
N TYR A 420 -15.92 15.99 -20.26
CA TYR A 420 -14.78 16.12 -19.34
C TYR A 420 -14.24 17.54 -19.26
N ALA A 421 -13.84 17.97 -18.07
CA ALA A 421 -13.19 19.26 -17.83
C ALA A 421 -12.10 19.13 -16.77
N VAL A 422 -11.00 19.86 -16.93
CA VAL A 422 -9.93 19.91 -15.95
C VAL A 422 -10.45 20.61 -14.68
N ARG A 423 -10.46 19.89 -13.55
CA ARG A 423 -10.90 20.41 -12.24
C ARG A 423 -9.86 20.09 -11.15
N PRO A 424 -9.69 20.98 -10.15
CA PRO A 424 -8.73 20.74 -9.08
C PRO A 424 -9.17 19.60 -8.16
N PHE A 425 -8.20 18.94 -7.54
CA PHE A 425 -8.42 17.89 -6.56
C PHE A 425 -7.33 17.91 -5.48
N VAL A 426 -7.65 17.29 -4.34
CA VAL A 426 -6.69 16.89 -3.32
C VAL A 426 -6.80 15.39 -3.16
N ALA A 427 -5.67 14.69 -3.21
CA ALA A 427 -5.59 13.27 -2.92
C ALA A 427 -4.59 12.99 -1.81
N SER A 428 -4.91 12.06 -0.92
CA SER A 428 -4.00 11.70 0.17
C SER A 428 -4.12 10.22 0.53
N ARG A 429 -3.01 9.64 0.99
CA ARG A 429 -2.97 8.32 1.62
C ARG A 429 -2.71 8.38 3.13
N ALA A 430 -2.43 9.57 3.67
CA ALA A 430 -2.25 9.82 5.10
C ALA A 430 -3.56 10.27 5.76
N LEU A 431 -4.61 9.44 5.65
CA LEU A 431 -5.91 9.73 6.24
C LEU A 431 -5.96 9.34 7.72
N VAL A 432 -6.58 10.20 8.53
CA VAL A 432 -6.77 9.98 9.97
C VAL A 432 -7.80 8.88 10.19
N LYS A 433 -7.37 7.80 10.84
CA LYS A 433 -8.17 6.59 11.10
C LYS A 433 -8.64 6.46 12.56
N ALA A 434 -8.07 7.24 13.47
CA ALA A 434 -8.48 7.27 14.87
C ALA A 434 -9.46 8.42 15.12
N GLN A 435 -10.61 8.13 15.74
CA GLN A 435 -11.65 9.13 15.96
C GLN A 435 -11.17 10.28 16.86
N ALA A 436 -10.40 9.96 17.90
CA ALA A 436 -9.83 10.95 18.82
C ALA A 436 -8.89 11.95 18.15
N GLU A 437 -8.36 11.65 16.96
CA GLU A 437 -7.45 12.52 16.22
C GLU A 437 -8.14 13.50 15.28
N LEU A 438 -9.48 13.49 15.19
CA LEU A 438 -10.25 14.35 14.29
C LEU A 438 -10.43 15.78 14.82
N ASP A 439 -10.26 15.98 16.13
CA ASP A 439 -10.51 17.24 16.80
C ASP A 439 -9.74 18.41 16.14
N GLY A 440 -10.43 19.53 15.97
CA GLY A 440 -9.86 20.72 15.35
C GLY A 440 -10.92 21.70 14.87
N VAL A 441 -10.50 22.95 14.63
CA VAL A 441 -11.32 24.01 14.04
C VAL A 441 -10.83 24.23 12.61
N TYR A 442 -11.75 24.23 11.64
CA TYR A 442 -11.42 24.28 10.22
C TYR A 442 -12.20 25.36 9.48
N ASN A 443 -11.48 26.17 8.69
CA ASN A 443 -12.04 27.12 7.74
C ASN A 443 -12.45 26.37 6.48
N ARG A 444 -13.74 26.04 6.39
CA ARG A 444 -14.30 25.19 5.34
C ARG A 444 -14.77 26.00 4.15
N LEU A 445 -14.05 25.83 3.05
CA LEU A 445 -14.35 26.39 1.73
C LEU A 445 -14.89 25.27 0.83
N GLY A 446 -15.70 25.62 -0.17
CA GLY A 446 -16.15 24.64 -1.14
C GLY A 446 -17.26 25.12 -2.04
N ILE A 447 -17.74 24.21 -2.89
CA ILE A 447 -18.69 24.52 -3.96
C ILE A 447 -19.80 23.48 -4.06
N ASN A 448 -20.98 23.93 -4.48
CA ASN A 448 -22.13 23.11 -4.87
C ASN A 448 -22.23 23.17 -6.38
N LEU A 449 -22.46 22.03 -7.02
CA LEU A 449 -22.53 21.90 -8.47
C LEU A 449 -23.82 21.22 -8.88
N THR A 450 -24.53 21.85 -9.81
CA THR A 450 -25.61 21.24 -10.59
C THR A 450 -25.15 21.14 -12.05
N ALA A 451 -26.00 20.60 -12.93
CA ALA A 451 -25.70 20.52 -14.36
C ALA A 451 -25.51 21.91 -15.01
N ALA A 452 -26.18 22.94 -14.49
CA ALA A 452 -26.25 24.26 -15.12
C ALA A 452 -25.62 25.39 -14.29
N SER A 453 -25.39 25.17 -12.99
CA SER A 453 -24.95 26.23 -12.09
C SER A 453 -23.99 25.72 -11.02
N ALA A 454 -23.24 26.66 -10.46
CA ALA A 454 -22.37 26.43 -9.33
C ALA A 454 -22.59 27.52 -8.29
N ASP A 455 -22.48 27.15 -7.02
CA ASP A 455 -22.57 28.07 -5.88
C ASP A 455 -21.45 27.77 -4.87
N SER A 456 -21.14 28.73 -4.03
CA SER A 456 -20.06 28.65 -3.05
C SER A 456 -20.57 28.38 -1.63
N SER A 457 -19.77 27.68 -0.84
CA SER A 457 -20.01 27.40 0.57
C SER A 457 -18.80 27.84 1.37
N ILE A 458 -18.99 28.85 2.24
CA ILE A 458 -17.95 29.40 3.12
C ILE A 458 -18.50 29.38 4.54
N THR A 459 -17.86 28.60 5.42
CA THR A 459 -18.29 28.36 6.81
C THR A 459 -17.08 27.95 7.65
N GLN A 460 -17.07 28.22 8.96
CA GLN A 460 -16.16 27.52 9.88
C GLN A 460 -16.86 26.29 10.48
N ILE A 461 -16.10 25.23 10.70
CA ILE A 461 -16.54 24.02 11.41
C ILE A 461 -15.61 23.72 12.57
N GLN A 462 -16.08 22.96 13.54
CA GLN A 462 -15.27 22.40 14.61
C GLN A 462 -15.62 20.93 14.80
N VAL A 463 -14.60 20.07 14.82
CA VAL A 463 -14.72 18.70 15.32
C VAL A 463 -14.23 18.71 16.77
N ALA A 464 -15.00 18.14 17.69
CA ALA A 464 -14.76 18.19 19.11
C ALA A 464 -15.16 16.89 19.82
N ASN A 465 -14.88 16.86 21.13
CA ASN A 465 -15.24 15.78 22.05
C ASN A 465 -14.61 14.44 21.63
N GLY A 466 -13.31 14.45 21.29
CA GLY A 466 -12.60 13.25 20.84
C GLY A 466 -13.12 12.74 19.50
N GLY A 467 -13.53 13.65 18.61
CA GLY A 467 -13.99 13.38 17.26
C GLY A 467 -15.41 12.85 17.15
N THR A 468 -16.23 12.99 18.18
CA THR A 468 -17.60 12.46 18.21
C THR A 468 -18.65 13.49 17.79
N THR A 469 -18.31 14.78 17.80
CA THR A 469 -19.24 15.87 17.48
C THR A 469 -18.64 16.80 16.43
N LEU A 470 -19.43 17.19 15.43
CA LEU A 470 -19.08 18.27 14.50
C LEU A 470 -20.08 19.42 14.65
N TYR A 471 -19.57 20.62 14.90
CA TYR A 471 -20.31 21.88 14.87
C TYR A 471 -20.06 22.61 13.55
N LEU A 472 -21.12 23.18 12.98
CA LEU A 472 -21.07 23.92 11.73
C LEU A 472 -21.85 25.21 11.88
N CYS A 473 -21.21 26.34 11.55
CA CYS A 473 -21.92 27.62 11.51
C CYS A 473 -22.63 27.81 10.16
N ASN A 474 -23.96 27.68 10.15
CA ASN A 474 -24.79 27.81 8.95
C ASN A 474 -25.44 29.18 8.89
N ASP A 475 -24.64 30.20 8.59
CA ASP A 475 -25.09 31.58 8.45
C ASP A 475 -24.69 32.17 7.08
N SER A 476 -25.35 33.27 6.71
CA SER A 476 -25.00 34.09 5.54
C SER A 476 -23.76 34.93 5.78
N VAL A 477 -23.52 35.33 7.04
CA VAL A 477 -22.28 35.97 7.49
C VAL A 477 -21.27 34.88 7.88
N VAL A 478 -20.01 35.06 7.50
CA VAL A 478 -18.95 34.10 7.81
C VAL A 478 -18.43 34.36 9.23
N TYR A 479 -19.00 33.66 10.21
CA TYR A 479 -18.57 33.70 11.61
C TYR A 479 -17.49 32.66 11.92
N ARG A 480 -16.71 32.94 12.96
CA ARG A 480 -16.05 31.88 13.73
C ARG A 480 -17.08 31.02 14.44
N ILE A 481 -16.75 29.77 14.68
CA ILE A 481 -17.65 28.80 15.29
C ILE A 481 -18.04 29.20 16.72
N ASP A 482 -17.14 29.84 17.46
CA ASP A 482 -17.36 30.35 18.82
C ASP A 482 -18.19 31.65 18.85
N ASN A 483 -18.21 32.40 17.75
CA ASN A 483 -19.02 33.61 17.57
C ASN A 483 -20.30 33.38 16.75
N CYS A 484 -20.58 32.13 16.38
CA CYS A 484 -21.74 31.81 15.56
C CYS A 484 -23.02 32.04 16.36
N PRO A 485 -24.04 32.73 15.81
CA PRO A 485 -25.34 32.84 16.47
C PRO A 485 -25.88 31.46 16.80
N ALA A 486 -26.39 31.26 18.04
CA ALA A 486 -26.78 29.94 18.53
C ALA A 486 -27.82 29.24 17.61
N ALA A 487 -28.73 30.00 17.01
CA ALA A 487 -29.72 29.48 16.06
C ALA A 487 -29.13 29.03 14.71
N SER A 488 -27.93 29.52 14.37
CA SER A 488 -27.20 29.19 13.14
C SER A 488 -26.22 28.02 13.33
N VAL A 489 -25.99 27.56 14.57
CA VAL A 489 -25.14 26.40 14.84
C VAL A 489 -25.90 25.11 14.54
N ARG A 490 -25.34 24.29 13.65
CA ARG A 490 -25.79 22.91 13.41
C ARG A 490 -24.84 21.95 14.09
N THR A 491 -25.40 20.94 14.75
CA THR A 491 -24.67 19.90 15.46
C THR A 491 -24.85 18.56 14.75
N TYR A 492 -23.75 17.87 14.52
CA TYR A 492 -23.73 16.55 13.88
C TYR A 492 -23.04 15.54 14.80
N ALA A 493 -23.60 14.34 14.87
CA ALA A 493 -22.92 13.17 15.42
C ALA A 493 -21.91 12.64 14.39
N VAL A 494 -20.72 12.24 14.85
CA VAL A 494 -19.65 11.68 14.02
C VAL A 494 -19.45 10.20 14.34
N SER A 495 -19.43 9.36 13.32
CA SER A 495 -19.19 7.92 13.42
C SER A 495 -18.29 7.39 12.30
N ALA A 496 -17.87 6.13 12.38
CA ALA A 496 -17.12 5.48 11.31
C ALA A 496 -17.94 5.44 10.01
N GLY A 497 -17.31 5.76 8.88
CA GLY A 497 -17.93 5.77 7.57
C GLY A 497 -17.90 4.39 6.88
N PRO A 498 -18.32 4.33 5.61
CA PRO A 498 -18.42 3.07 4.86
C PRO A 498 -17.07 2.45 4.49
N THR A 499 -15.96 3.16 4.70
CA THR A 499 -14.60 2.65 4.49
C THR A 499 -13.72 3.11 5.65
N VAL A 500 -12.64 2.37 5.94
CA VAL A 500 -11.72 2.61 7.07
C VAL A 500 -11.12 4.03 7.08
N ASP A 501 -11.06 4.69 5.93
CA ASP A 501 -10.52 6.05 5.78
C ASP A 501 -11.62 7.10 5.51
N THR A 502 -12.83 6.89 6.03
CA THR A 502 -13.96 7.81 5.94
C THR A 502 -14.70 7.90 7.26
N TRP A 503 -15.20 9.09 7.57
CA TRP A 503 -16.07 9.39 8.69
C TRP A 503 -17.45 9.81 8.19
N HIS A 504 -18.47 9.49 8.97
CA HIS A 504 -19.85 9.80 8.67
C HIS A 504 -20.37 10.87 9.64
N ILE A 505 -21.12 11.84 9.12
CA ILE A 505 -21.83 12.85 9.93
C ILE A 505 -23.33 12.76 9.72
N VAL A 506 -24.08 12.89 10.81
CA VAL A 506 -25.55 12.98 10.79
C VAL A 506 -25.99 14.15 11.66
N ASN A 507 -26.75 15.08 11.10
CA ASN A 507 -27.29 16.22 11.84
C ASN A 507 -28.28 15.73 12.90
N VAL A 508 -28.08 16.17 14.14
CA VAL A 508 -28.89 15.76 15.30
C VAL A 508 -30.34 16.21 15.18
N ALA A 509 -30.59 17.39 14.59
CA ALA A 509 -31.92 17.94 14.41
C ALA A 509 -32.61 17.46 13.12
N ASN A 510 -31.85 16.99 12.13
CA ASN A 510 -32.38 16.51 10.85
C ASN A 510 -31.51 15.38 10.27
N PRO A 511 -31.83 14.10 10.54
CA PRO A 511 -31.02 12.98 10.06
C PRO A 511 -30.85 12.87 8.53
N ALA A 512 -31.73 13.51 7.75
CA ALA A 512 -31.57 13.57 6.29
C ALA A 512 -30.42 14.50 5.83
N ASP A 513 -29.96 15.39 6.71
CA ASP A 513 -28.76 16.21 6.54
C ASP A 513 -27.56 15.42 7.08
N ASN A 514 -27.02 14.57 6.21
CA ASN A 514 -25.89 13.70 6.51
C ASN A 514 -24.88 13.69 5.36
N GLY A 515 -23.69 13.17 5.63
CA GLY A 515 -22.65 13.08 4.64
C GLY A 515 -21.43 12.33 5.13
N ASN A 516 -20.49 12.14 4.22
CA ASN A 516 -19.21 11.50 4.51
C ASN A 516 -18.07 12.50 4.38
N PHE A 517 -16.98 12.32 5.11
CA PHE A 517 -15.78 13.16 5.00
C PHE A 517 -14.52 12.35 5.35
N GLY A 518 -13.36 12.90 5.04
CA GLY A 518 -12.06 12.43 5.52
C GLY A 518 -11.29 13.58 6.13
N ILE A 519 -10.30 13.25 6.96
CA ILE A 519 -9.27 14.19 7.42
C ILE A 519 -7.92 13.64 6.97
N ALA A 520 -7.16 14.43 6.23
CA ALA A 520 -5.82 14.09 5.76
C ALA A 520 -4.77 14.83 6.59
N ARG A 521 -3.66 14.15 6.93
CA ARG A 521 -2.47 14.77 7.50
C ARG A 521 -1.61 15.33 6.37
N ILE A 522 -1.59 16.66 6.21
CA ILE A 522 -0.87 17.33 5.13
C ILE A 522 0.09 18.36 5.74
N GLY A 523 1.39 18.12 5.64
CA GLY A 523 2.40 19.01 6.25
C GLY A 523 2.26 19.12 7.78
N GLY A 524 1.80 18.06 8.44
CA GLY A 524 1.51 18.03 9.88
C GLY A 524 0.11 18.55 10.28
N ASP A 525 -0.59 19.23 9.37
CA ASP A 525 -1.91 19.78 9.63
C ASP A 525 -3.02 18.76 9.32
N ASN A 526 -4.11 18.79 10.09
CA ASN A 526 -5.35 18.13 9.72
C ASN A 526 -6.07 18.97 8.66
N VAL A 527 -6.39 18.37 7.52
CA VAL A 527 -7.16 18.99 6.44
C VAL A 527 -8.45 18.21 6.23
N TYR A 528 -9.58 18.86 6.45
CA TYR A 528 -10.90 18.29 6.20
C TYR A 528 -11.17 18.22 4.70
N LEU A 529 -11.65 17.09 4.21
CA LEU A 529 -11.99 16.86 2.80
C LEU A 529 -13.36 16.17 2.70
N SER A 530 -14.24 16.69 1.86
CA SER A 530 -15.50 16.03 1.52
C SER A 530 -15.84 16.28 0.06
N ALA A 531 -16.29 15.22 -0.61
CA ALA A 531 -16.83 15.28 -1.96
C ALA A 531 -18.01 14.31 -2.05
N GLY A 532 -19.00 14.53 -2.89
CA GLY A 532 -20.05 13.54 -3.14
C GLY A 532 -21.36 14.14 -3.60
N ILE A 533 -22.35 13.27 -3.81
CA ILE A 533 -23.74 13.67 -4.06
C ILE A 533 -24.42 13.99 -2.73
N VAL A 534 -25.21 15.06 -2.68
CA VAL A 534 -26.03 15.39 -1.51
C VAL A 534 -27.21 14.43 -1.44
N PRO A 535 -27.36 13.59 -0.39
CA PRO A 535 -28.43 12.59 -0.33
C PRO A 535 -29.84 13.19 -0.40
N SER A 536 -30.05 14.33 0.24
CA SER A 536 -31.32 15.06 0.22
C SER A 536 -31.58 15.81 -1.08
N THR A 537 -30.60 15.96 -1.97
CA THR A 537 -30.74 16.62 -3.27
C THR A 537 -29.81 15.95 -4.30
N PRO A 538 -30.18 14.77 -4.83
CA PRO A 538 -29.26 13.93 -5.61
C PRO A 538 -28.72 14.56 -6.90
N THR A 539 -29.36 15.61 -7.39
CA THR A 539 -28.92 16.41 -8.54
C THR A 539 -27.82 17.43 -8.20
N THR A 540 -27.31 17.41 -6.96
CA THR A 540 -26.29 18.33 -6.47
C THR A 540 -25.06 17.54 -6.03
N SER A 541 -23.92 17.87 -6.62
CA SER A 541 -22.61 17.40 -6.19
C SER A 541 -21.93 18.48 -5.34
N VAL A 542 -21.15 18.06 -4.35
CA VAL A 542 -20.43 18.99 -3.46
C VAL A 542 -18.96 18.66 -3.40
N PHE A 543 -18.14 19.69 -3.24
CA PHE A 543 -16.76 19.59 -2.80
C PHE A 543 -16.53 20.54 -1.62
N ARG A 544 -15.77 20.11 -0.62
CA ARG A 544 -15.38 20.88 0.56
C ARG A 544 -13.93 20.60 0.92
N ILE A 545 -13.21 21.65 1.26
CA ILE A 545 -11.87 21.61 1.87
C ILE A 545 -11.87 22.50 3.11
N GLY A 546 -11.45 21.96 4.25
CA GLY A 546 -11.29 22.70 5.49
C GLY A 546 -9.83 22.74 5.91
N LEU A 547 -9.25 23.94 5.93
CA LEU A 547 -7.88 24.18 6.39
C LEU A 547 -7.91 24.60 7.86
N PRO A 548 -6.93 24.21 8.69
CA PRO A 548 -6.97 24.44 10.13
C PRO A 548 -6.99 25.93 10.46
N GLU A 549 -7.70 26.30 11.52
CA GLU A 549 -7.64 27.65 12.07
C GLU A 549 -6.26 27.91 12.70
N ARG A 550 -5.67 29.07 12.39
CA ARG A 550 -4.31 29.45 12.83
C ARG A 550 -4.25 30.95 13.13
N ALA A 551 -3.43 31.32 14.10
CA ALA A 551 -3.23 32.74 14.44
C ALA A 551 -2.30 33.47 13.46
N THR A 552 -1.41 32.73 12.79
CA THR A 552 -0.37 33.28 11.91
C THR A 552 -0.77 33.18 10.44
N TRP A 553 -0.47 34.23 9.67
CA TRP A 553 -0.70 34.28 8.23
C TRP A 553 0.62 34.55 7.49
N PRO A 554 1.49 33.52 7.33
CA PRO A 554 2.75 33.68 6.62
C PRO A 554 2.51 33.97 5.13
N GLY A 555 3.49 34.60 4.49
CA GLY A 555 3.53 34.64 3.03
C GLY A 555 3.86 33.26 2.47
N ILE A 556 3.18 32.86 1.40
CA ILE A 556 3.41 31.57 0.74
C ILE A 556 3.47 31.73 -0.78
N ALA A 557 4.18 30.79 -1.41
CA ALA A 557 4.05 30.49 -2.82
C ALA A 557 3.41 29.12 -2.97
N ALA A 558 2.45 29.00 -3.89
CA ALA A 558 1.75 27.76 -4.17
C ALA A 558 1.61 27.53 -5.67
N ARG A 559 1.37 26.28 -6.07
CA ARG A 559 1.06 25.86 -7.43
C ARG A 559 -0.18 24.99 -7.45
N GLY A 560 -1.08 25.22 -8.40
CA GLY A 560 -2.32 24.48 -8.43
C GLY A 560 -3.31 24.86 -9.52
N GLY A 561 -4.48 24.23 -9.42
CA GLY A 561 -5.56 24.34 -10.40
C GLY A 561 -6.76 25.12 -9.89
N ALA A 562 -7.60 25.57 -10.82
CA ALA A 562 -8.89 26.19 -10.50
C ALA A 562 -10.05 25.63 -11.31
N THR A 563 -11.27 25.90 -10.86
CA THR A 563 -12.51 25.39 -11.49
C THR A 563 -12.75 25.93 -12.89
N ASN A 564 -12.09 27.00 -13.34
CA ASN A 564 -12.08 27.41 -14.74
C ASN A 564 -11.13 26.56 -15.63
N GLY A 565 -10.47 25.55 -15.06
CA GLY A 565 -9.53 24.67 -15.75
C GLY A 565 -8.11 25.23 -15.87
N SER A 566 -7.81 26.38 -15.26
CA SER A 566 -6.45 26.93 -15.31
C SER A 566 -5.48 26.20 -14.40
N TRP A 567 -4.20 26.22 -14.75
CA TRP A 567 -3.07 25.85 -13.89
C TRP A 567 -2.13 27.04 -13.73
N GLY A 568 -1.53 27.22 -12.55
CA GLY A 568 -0.49 28.22 -12.39
C GLY A 568 0.00 28.42 -10.96
N GLY A 569 0.74 29.51 -10.78
CA GLY A 569 1.37 29.87 -9.52
C GLY A 569 0.74 31.05 -8.82
N THR A 570 0.63 30.91 -7.51
CA THR A 570 -0.02 31.85 -6.61
C THR A 570 0.97 32.30 -5.54
N SER A 571 1.07 33.60 -5.33
CA SER A 571 1.76 34.22 -4.23
C SER A 571 0.72 34.91 -3.35
N ILE A 572 0.75 34.63 -2.05
CA ILE A 572 -0.12 35.29 -1.08
C ILE A 572 0.72 35.86 0.06
N GLY A 573 0.34 37.03 0.53
CA GLY A 573 0.91 37.68 1.72
C GLY A 573 -0.19 38.10 2.68
N ALA A 574 0.16 38.97 3.63
CA ALA A 574 -0.82 39.48 4.60
C ALA A 574 -1.88 40.41 3.96
N ALA A 575 -1.49 41.19 2.94
CA ALA A 575 -2.32 42.23 2.33
C ALA A 575 -2.57 42.05 0.82
N GLY A 576 -1.93 41.06 0.19
CA GLY A 576 -1.97 40.91 -1.27
C GLY A 576 -2.01 39.47 -1.72
N TYR A 577 -2.71 39.25 -2.83
CA TYR A 577 -2.74 38.02 -3.60
C TYR A 577 -2.33 38.33 -5.04
N ALA A 578 -1.52 37.46 -5.62
CA ALA A 578 -1.19 37.48 -7.04
C ALA A 578 -1.17 36.06 -7.59
N ARG A 579 -1.76 35.85 -8.76
CA ARG A 579 -1.73 34.57 -9.47
C ARG A 579 -1.38 34.78 -10.92
N THR A 580 -0.46 33.96 -11.40
CA THR A 580 -0.14 33.79 -12.83
C THR A 580 -0.66 32.43 -13.26
N GLN A 581 -1.38 32.36 -14.37
CA GLN A 581 -2.04 31.12 -14.81
C GLN A 581 -2.09 30.99 -16.32
N VAL A 582 -2.21 29.76 -16.80
CA VAL A 582 -2.53 29.42 -18.18
C VAL A 582 -3.90 28.77 -18.21
N LEU A 583 -4.77 29.27 -19.08
CA LEU A 583 -6.11 28.76 -19.32
C LEU A 583 -6.07 27.58 -20.32
N PRO A 584 -7.13 26.73 -20.38
CA PRO A 584 -7.18 25.61 -21.32
C PRO A 584 -7.03 26.00 -22.80
N ASP A 585 -7.41 27.22 -23.17
CA ASP A 585 -7.28 27.79 -24.51
C ASP A 585 -5.86 28.31 -24.83
N GLY A 586 -4.94 28.27 -23.85
CA GLY A 586 -3.57 28.76 -23.95
C GLY A 586 -3.38 30.22 -23.57
N THR A 587 -4.45 30.94 -23.22
CA THR A 587 -4.36 32.33 -22.77
C THR A 587 -3.64 32.40 -21.42
N ALA A 588 -2.55 33.15 -21.36
CA ALA A 588 -1.89 33.51 -20.11
C ALA A 588 -2.66 34.65 -19.42
N ALA A 589 -2.86 34.54 -18.11
CA ALA A 589 -3.55 35.56 -17.33
C ALA A 589 -2.85 35.83 -16.00
N THR A 590 -2.91 37.07 -15.55
CA THR A 590 -2.48 37.47 -14.21
C THR A 590 -3.68 38.07 -13.47
N ARG A 591 -3.87 37.65 -12.22
CA ARG A 591 -4.90 38.20 -11.33
C ARG A 591 -4.25 38.69 -10.05
N SER A 592 -4.75 39.79 -9.52
CA SER A 592 -4.31 40.35 -8.24
C SER A 592 -5.48 40.84 -7.42
N ALA A 593 -5.40 40.68 -6.11
CA ALA A 593 -6.40 41.15 -5.16
C ALA A 593 -5.76 41.72 -3.91
N THR A 594 -6.46 42.68 -3.29
CA THR A 594 -6.15 43.13 -1.93
C THR A 594 -6.80 42.17 -0.94
N LEU A 595 -6.05 41.83 0.11
CA LEU A 595 -6.52 40.96 1.19
C LEU A 595 -6.82 41.77 2.44
N VAL A 596 -7.97 41.50 3.04
CA VAL A 596 -8.37 42.07 4.34
C VAL A 596 -8.74 40.97 5.31
N THR A 597 -8.58 41.25 6.60
CA THR A 597 -8.98 40.33 7.68
C THR A 597 -10.51 40.23 7.73
N MET A 598 -11.03 39.12 8.27
CA MET A 598 -12.47 38.90 8.43
C MET A 598 -13.07 39.68 9.63
N GLY A 599 -12.30 40.59 10.26
CA GLY A 599 -12.69 41.30 11.47
C GLY A 599 -12.73 40.40 12.71
N LEU A 600 -13.32 40.91 13.80
CA LEU A 600 -13.39 40.23 15.10
C LEU A 600 -14.34 39.02 15.11
N ASN A 601 -15.37 39.06 14.28
CA ASN A 601 -16.42 38.04 14.25
C ASN A 601 -16.08 36.85 13.34
N GLY A 602 -15.25 37.07 12.31
CA GLY A 602 -14.91 36.06 11.32
C GLY A 602 -13.59 35.33 11.59
N PRO A 603 -13.30 34.24 10.85
CA PRO A 603 -12.12 33.42 11.10
C PRO A 603 -10.80 34.17 10.96
N VAL A 604 -9.86 33.85 11.85
CA VAL A 604 -8.52 34.48 11.92
C VAL A 604 -7.68 34.05 10.73
N ASN A 605 -7.70 32.76 10.39
CA ASN A 605 -7.02 32.18 9.24
C ASN A 605 -7.92 32.17 8.00
N MET A 606 -8.67 33.24 7.79
CA MET A 606 -9.36 33.52 6.54
C MET A 606 -9.15 34.98 6.15
N ARG A 607 -9.07 35.21 4.84
CA ARG A 607 -8.95 36.56 4.25
C ARG A 607 -10.00 36.75 3.19
N LEU A 608 -10.62 37.93 3.19
CA LEU A 608 -11.45 38.39 2.07
C LEU A 608 -10.51 38.98 1.02
N ALA A 609 -10.58 38.44 -0.19
CA ALA A 609 -9.85 38.90 -1.37
C ALA A 609 -10.79 39.70 -2.27
N SER A 610 -10.44 40.98 -2.48
CA SER A 610 -11.19 41.89 -3.34
C SER A 610 -10.42 42.11 -4.64
N PHE A 611 -11.00 41.65 -5.75
CA PHE A 611 -10.50 41.91 -7.11
C PHE A 611 -11.15 43.20 -7.66
N SER A 612 -10.73 43.64 -8.85
CA SER A 612 -11.39 44.75 -9.53
C SER A 612 -12.86 44.38 -9.86
N GLY A 613 -13.81 45.21 -9.42
CA GLY A 613 -15.25 44.99 -9.65
C GLY A 613 -15.95 44.24 -8.50
N PRO A 614 -17.08 43.56 -8.76
CA PRO A 614 -17.88 42.87 -7.72
C PRO A 614 -17.30 41.51 -7.30
N GLU A 615 -16.11 41.16 -7.77
CA GLU A 615 -15.48 39.85 -7.56
C GLU A 615 -14.84 39.74 -6.17
N MET A 616 -15.55 39.08 -5.26
CA MET A 616 -15.06 38.79 -3.90
C MET A 616 -14.77 37.30 -3.74
N HIS A 617 -13.67 36.97 -3.06
CA HIS A 617 -13.27 35.61 -2.76
C HIS A 617 -12.82 35.48 -1.30
N PHE A 618 -12.79 34.25 -0.78
CA PHE A 618 -12.32 33.92 0.56
C PHE A 618 -11.16 32.95 0.45
N ALA A 619 -10.02 33.34 1.04
CA ALA A 619 -8.79 32.57 1.03
C ALA A 619 -8.48 32.01 2.42
N SER A 620 -7.92 30.80 2.47
CA SER A 620 -7.41 30.14 3.67
C SER A 620 -6.14 29.35 3.33
N GLN A 621 -5.27 29.13 4.31
CA GLN A 621 -4.02 28.39 4.12
C GLN A 621 -3.65 27.51 5.31
N GLY A 622 -3.20 26.29 5.04
CA GLY A 622 -2.54 25.42 6.01
C GLY A 622 -1.02 25.54 5.90
N SER A 623 -0.30 24.56 6.46
CA SER A 623 1.15 24.44 6.32
C SER A 623 1.60 24.07 4.91
N LYS A 624 0.81 23.25 4.20
CA LYS A 624 1.15 22.75 2.86
C LYS A 624 0.06 22.88 1.79
N VAL A 625 -1.13 23.36 2.14
CA VAL A 625 -2.24 23.54 1.19
C VAL A 625 -2.82 24.94 1.28
N PHE A 626 -3.10 25.52 0.13
CA PHE A 626 -3.82 26.76 -0.05
C PHE A 626 -5.17 26.50 -0.72
N ALA A 627 -6.20 27.23 -0.31
CA ALA A 627 -7.48 27.23 -1.01
C ALA A 627 -8.12 28.61 -1.04
N MET A 628 -8.77 28.93 -2.16
CA MET A 628 -9.58 30.14 -2.31
C MET A 628 -10.90 29.80 -3.00
N VAL A 629 -12.00 30.37 -2.52
CA VAL A 629 -13.34 30.17 -3.11
C VAL A 629 -14.00 31.52 -3.37
N GLY A 630 -14.75 31.65 -4.46
CA GLY A 630 -15.56 32.83 -4.74
C GLY A 630 -16.68 33.02 -3.73
N SER A 631 -17.15 34.25 -3.56
CA SER A 631 -18.30 34.57 -2.72
C SER A 631 -19.62 34.01 -3.28
N ARG A 632 -20.66 33.96 -2.44
CA ARG A 632 -22.01 33.46 -2.79
C ARG A 632 -22.79 34.48 -3.63
N ASN A 633 -22.23 34.90 -4.76
CA ASN A 633 -22.86 35.81 -5.70
C ASN A 633 -22.72 35.27 -7.14
N PRO A 634 -23.57 35.72 -8.09
CA PRO A 634 -23.54 35.20 -9.46
C PRO A 634 -22.22 35.44 -10.21
N ALA A 635 -21.41 36.43 -9.80
CA ALA A 635 -20.15 36.74 -10.47
C ALA A 635 -19.03 35.76 -10.11
N THR A 636 -19.04 35.20 -8.89
CA THR A 636 -17.95 34.34 -8.38
C THR A 636 -18.41 32.98 -7.85
N GLY A 637 -19.72 32.70 -7.85
CA GLY A 637 -20.28 31.44 -7.37
C GLY A 637 -19.65 30.23 -8.06
N GLY A 638 -19.12 29.29 -7.28
CA GLY A 638 -18.47 28.09 -7.82
C GLY A 638 -17.02 28.26 -8.28
N ALA A 639 -16.47 29.48 -8.20
CA ALA A 639 -15.03 29.67 -8.40
C ALA A 639 -14.26 29.04 -7.23
N LEU A 640 -13.29 28.19 -7.51
CA LEU A 640 -12.44 27.55 -6.51
C LEU A 640 -11.04 27.37 -7.07
N GLU A 641 -10.05 27.66 -6.25
CA GLU A 641 -8.62 27.41 -6.47
C GLU A 641 -8.08 26.56 -5.33
N ILE A 642 -7.23 25.60 -5.66
CA ILE A 642 -6.50 24.78 -4.69
C ILE A 642 -5.05 24.70 -5.15
N GLY A 643 -4.11 24.94 -4.24
CA GLY A 643 -2.69 24.86 -4.51
C GLY A 643 -1.89 24.14 -3.43
N LEU A 644 -0.80 23.48 -3.85
CA LEU A 644 0.22 22.97 -2.94
C LEU A 644 1.23 24.07 -2.66
N ILE A 645 1.54 24.28 -1.39
CA ILE A 645 2.53 25.27 -0.94
C ILE A 645 3.93 24.67 -1.08
N ASP A 646 4.85 25.45 -1.66
CA ASP A 646 6.25 25.07 -1.91
C ASP A 646 7.01 24.68 -0.62
#